data_AF-A0A356K0V4-F1
#
_entry.id   AF-A0A356K0V4-F1
#
_cell.length_a   1.000
_cell.length_b   1.000
_cell.length_c   1.000
_cell.angle_alpha   90.00
_cell.angle_beta   90.00
_cell.angle_gamma   90.00
#
_symmetry.space_group_name_H-M   'P 1'
#
loop_
_entity.id
_entity.type
_entity.pdbx_description
1 polymer ?
#
loop_
_entity_poly.entity_id
_entity_poly.type
_entity_poly.pdbx_seq_one_letter_code
_entity_poly.pdbx_strand_id
1 'polypeptide(L)'
;MNRNFKLRSFAFIVFFALIFPAFSQIEFGSLDLNKEDFLIFSAGQNIPGTPSYKSLFFTQLDEQKIKKEPVILTCFPEKMELLNENKILQIRNRYGTAKYSVEDKNLKWTSLAFGIPENYSRANLISESPNGNYFCYVKKTKNTTGKLLVVDCKTYEEKILLEKTPFSYKSINAKWSPDSKFLLYEKDGCVYFITPSELFKKINLPESYRKIGNGTIDNVQWTQNGNIIYVSNDLVFLIEENELYTRGLYASLIGSGKIIGRIPKAFDPLKDKFWTNEDGTKFAIVSSKNALYIYSATENDELSYLKPEGVFPFSQIDGSSYDFNIFWSGTSSPVLWCDSFSFENPKRVSYAYSVKEKMELLFKAENSISPVVSPDRKKIAYTDSGKFFVYDISAQKNILSKPEEKIVSAAWNGNFSIYIGGEETVKLVNFRGDEKLLFLSSACQPYWSNGKILCKSEISKETFVYEADKNTWRTILPSSTENFSRLEKNGRYRVFLGSSVNSKFSNSIYVRSLSGKTKTYSVYKETEKYSEPLKKASLVFDALKNSEGLAEVLYTLDDFRVKGTFFLNGEFIRRYPHKAKQIAFSGNECASMFFSCADLLENNFIIDKDFIQRGLARNEDEFFTATGKELSLYWHAPFYHSNQLMKNAGAEAGYNYVEAFNKFNDRITFEESKKNGNEYLDASSLVDSLAENLYDGIVIPVSIGNMDGTRRDYLYEKLDLLISSILENGYEIVSLKDLH
;
A
#
# COMPACT_ATOMS: atom_id res chain seq x y z
N MET A 1 -37.02 -58.45 -12.80
CA MET A 1 -35.90 -58.11 -13.71
C MET A 1 -35.61 -56.63 -13.53
N ASN A 2 -34.46 -56.34 -12.92
CA ASN A 2 -34.09 -55.09 -12.26
C ASN A 2 -33.87 -53.92 -13.22
N ARG A 3 -34.30 -52.71 -12.85
CA ARG A 3 -33.44 -51.53 -12.96
C ARG A 3 -33.82 -50.44 -11.95
N ASN A 4 -32.91 -50.25 -11.00
CA ASN A 4 -32.97 -49.36 -9.86
C ASN A 4 -32.97 -47.88 -10.26
N PHE A 5 -33.95 -47.13 -9.75
CA PHE A 5 -33.89 -45.68 -9.60
C PHE A 5 -32.89 -45.34 -8.48
N LYS A 6 -31.78 -44.67 -8.82
CA LYS A 6 -30.89 -44.05 -7.82
C LYS A 6 -31.32 -42.60 -7.60
N LEU A 7 -31.98 -42.35 -6.47
CA LEU A 7 -32.07 -41.04 -5.85
C LEU A 7 -30.65 -40.55 -5.55
N ARG A 8 -30.22 -39.45 -6.17
CA ARG A 8 -29.03 -38.71 -5.74
C ARG A 8 -29.49 -37.59 -4.82
N SER A 9 -29.24 -37.76 -3.52
CA SER A 9 -29.41 -36.72 -2.51
C SER A 9 -28.55 -35.50 -2.87
N PHE A 10 -29.19 -34.38 -3.14
CA PHE A 10 -28.55 -33.06 -3.13
C PHE A 10 -28.26 -32.71 -1.66
N ALA A 11 -27.01 -32.81 -1.25
CA ALA A 11 -26.55 -32.22 0.00
C ALA A 11 -26.50 -30.70 -0.19
N PHE A 12 -27.45 -29.99 0.39
CA PHE A 12 -27.38 -28.54 0.58
C PHE A 12 -26.21 -28.25 1.52
N ILE A 13 -25.04 -27.91 0.96
CA ILE A 13 -23.96 -27.28 1.71
C ILE A 13 -24.42 -25.84 1.94
N VAL A 14 -24.99 -25.57 3.11
CA VAL A 14 -25.15 -24.21 3.61
C VAL A 14 -23.75 -23.66 3.84
N PHE A 15 -23.25 -22.90 2.87
CA PHE A 15 -22.07 -22.06 3.05
C PHE A 15 -22.47 -21.00 4.09
N PHE A 16 -22.09 -21.22 5.35
CA PHE A 16 -21.99 -20.13 6.31
C PHE A 16 -20.88 -19.22 5.79
N ALA A 17 -21.24 -18.23 4.98
CA ALA A 17 -20.39 -17.07 4.80
C ALA A 17 -20.24 -16.45 6.19
N LEU A 18 -19.06 -16.63 6.80
CA LEU A 18 -18.64 -15.80 7.91
C LEU A 18 -18.65 -14.37 7.38
N ILE A 19 -19.72 -13.64 7.68
CA ILE A 19 -19.81 -12.20 7.47
C ILE A 19 -18.79 -11.62 8.44
N PHE A 20 -17.55 -11.48 8.00
CA PHE A 20 -16.58 -10.67 8.71
C PHE A 20 -17.11 -9.23 8.65
N PRO A 21 -17.33 -8.55 9.79
CA PRO A 21 -17.63 -7.13 9.76
C PRO A 21 -16.52 -6.41 9.00
N ALA A 22 -16.87 -5.68 7.94
CA ALA A 22 -15.94 -4.86 7.16
C ALA A 22 -15.42 -3.63 7.93
N PHE A 23 -15.67 -3.58 9.24
CA PHE A 23 -15.56 -2.36 10.01
C PHE A 23 -14.19 -2.21 10.67
N SER A 24 -13.75 -0.96 10.72
CA SER A 24 -12.62 -0.51 11.55
C SER A 24 -13.04 -0.30 13.00
N GLN A 25 -13.65 -1.33 13.60
CA GLN A 25 -13.96 -1.30 15.02
C GLN A 25 -12.76 -1.79 15.84
N ILE A 26 -12.48 -1.09 16.92
CA ILE A 26 -11.56 -1.57 17.96
C ILE A 26 -12.28 -2.66 18.74
N GLU A 27 -11.68 -3.85 18.79
CA GLU A 27 -12.21 -5.00 19.52
C GLU A 27 -11.28 -5.37 20.67
N PHE A 28 -11.80 -5.37 21.90
CA PHE A 28 -11.09 -5.84 23.07
C PHE A 28 -11.24 -7.34 23.28
N GLY A 29 -10.20 -7.99 23.79
CA GLY A 29 -10.22 -9.43 24.08
C GLY A 29 -9.08 -9.89 24.96
N SER A 30 -8.94 -11.21 25.14
CA SER A 30 -7.85 -11.85 25.90
C SER A 30 -7.64 -11.27 27.31
N LEU A 31 -8.73 -11.05 28.04
CA LEU A 31 -8.69 -10.53 29.41
C LEU A 31 -8.03 -11.54 30.36
N ASP A 32 -7.10 -11.09 31.19
CA ASP A 32 -6.57 -11.89 32.30
C ASP A 32 -6.12 -11.01 33.49
N LEU A 33 -6.65 -11.32 34.68
CA LEU A 33 -6.50 -10.54 35.90
C LEU A 33 -5.70 -11.32 36.95
N ASN A 34 -4.60 -10.75 37.43
CA ASN A 34 -3.80 -11.37 38.47
C ASN A 34 -4.29 -11.02 39.90
N LYS A 35 -3.65 -11.62 40.91
CA LYS A 35 -3.99 -11.41 42.34
C LYS A 35 -3.68 -10.00 42.85
N GLU A 36 -2.79 -9.27 42.18
CA GLU A 36 -2.34 -7.92 42.52
C GLU A 36 -3.13 -6.82 41.77
N ASP A 37 -4.27 -7.19 41.20
CA ASP A 37 -5.19 -6.34 40.44
C ASP A 37 -4.59 -5.75 39.15
N PHE A 38 -3.60 -6.43 38.57
CA PHE A 38 -3.13 -6.11 37.24
C PHE A 38 -3.92 -6.89 36.18
N LEU A 39 -4.43 -6.15 35.20
CA LEU A 39 -5.17 -6.67 34.07
C LEU A 39 -4.28 -6.59 32.83
N ILE A 40 -4.20 -7.70 32.09
CA ILE A 40 -3.75 -7.70 30.70
C ILE A 40 -4.95 -7.90 29.77
N PHE A 41 -4.90 -7.27 28.60
CA PHE A 41 -5.94 -7.37 27.59
C PHE A 41 -5.35 -7.06 26.22
N SER A 42 -6.00 -7.54 25.16
CA SER A 42 -5.67 -7.22 23.79
C SER A 42 -6.66 -6.23 23.18
N ALA A 43 -6.21 -5.39 22.26
CA ALA A 43 -7.05 -4.55 21.40
C ALA A 43 -6.72 -4.84 19.94
N GLY A 44 -7.67 -5.43 19.21
CA GLY A 44 -7.60 -5.71 17.78
C GLY A 44 -8.11 -4.54 16.95
N GLN A 45 -7.43 -4.24 15.85
CA GLN A 45 -7.81 -3.18 14.94
C GLN A 45 -7.62 -3.59 13.49
N ASN A 46 -8.71 -3.55 12.72
CA ASN A 46 -8.67 -3.75 11.28
C ASN A 46 -8.82 -2.39 10.57
N ILE A 47 -7.72 -1.83 10.06
CA ILE A 47 -7.75 -0.54 9.34
C ILE A 47 -7.48 -0.79 7.86
N PRO A 48 -8.33 -0.29 6.93
CA PRO A 48 -8.09 -0.38 5.50
C PRO A 48 -6.68 0.10 5.11
N GLY A 49 -6.00 -0.60 4.20
CA GLY A 49 -4.66 -0.18 3.69
C GLY A 49 -3.50 -0.40 4.66
N THR A 50 -3.76 -1.01 5.81
CA THR A 50 -2.74 -1.42 6.80
C THR A 50 -2.98 -2.88 7.20
N PRO A 51 -1.98 -3.61 7.71
CA PRO A 51 -2.19 -4.93 8.28
C PRO A 51 -3.15 -4.90 9.48
N SER A 52 -3.92 -5.97 9.67
CA SER A 52 -4.72 -6.17 10.88
C SER A 52 -3.87 -6.82 11.96
N TYR A 53 -3.93 -6.31 13.19
CA TYR A 53 -3.20 -6.89 14.32
C TYR A 53 -3.85 -6.56 15.67
N LYS A 54 -3.39 -7.24 16.71
CA LYS A 54 -3.84 -7.08 18.10
C LYS A 54 -2.70 -6.56 18.95
N SER A 55 -2.85 -5.42 19.61
CA SER A 55 -1.86 -4.93 20.56
C SER A 55 -2.15 -5.47 21.96
N LEU A 56 -1.12 -5.89 22.69
CA LEU A 56 -1.25 -6.31 24.09
C LEU A 56 -1.04 -5.11 25.02
N PHE A 57 -1.92 -4.97 26.01
CA PHE A 57 -1.87 -3.91 27.01
C PHE A 57 -1.84 -4.47 28.42
N PHE A 58 -1.31 -3.67 29.33
CA PHE A 58 -1.26 -3.91 30.76
C PHE A 58 -1.69 -2.67 31.55
N THR A 59 -2.56 -2.85 32.54
CA THR A 59 -3.05 -1.78 33.43
C THR A 59 -3.19 -2.30 34.86
N GLN A 60 -3.30 -1.38 35.83
CA GLN A 60 -3.62 -1.70 37.22
C GLN A 60 -5.00 -1.15 37.57
N LEU A 61 -5.81 -1.96 38.24
CA LEU A 61 -7.18 -1.61 38.62
C LEU A 61 -7.23 -0.90 40.00
N ASP A 62 -8.32 -0.19 40.23
CA ASP A 62 -8.70 0.43 41.51
C ASP A 62 -10.22 0.33 41.69
N GLU A 63 -10.74 0.73 42.85
CA GLU A 63 -12.18 0.57 43.17
C GLU A 63 -13.10 1.36 42.24
N GLN A 64 -12.65 2.50 41.73
CA GLN A 64 -13.50 3.46 41.02
C GLN A 64 -13.08 3.77 39.59
N LYS A 65 -11.84 3.46 39.22
CA LYS A 65 -11.21 3.76 37.93
C LYS A 65 -9.96 2.91 37.78
N ILE A 66 -9.34 2.94 36.61
CA ILE A 66 -7.96 2.44 36.47
C ILE A 66 -7.00 3.26 37.34
N LYS A 67 -6.05 2.57 37.98
CA LYS A 67 -4.96 3.17 38.77
C LYS A 67 -3.79 3.61 37.89
N LYS A 68 -3.52 2.83 36.84
CA LYS A 68 -2.43 3.06 35.89
C LYS A 68 -2.98 3.06 34.47
N GLU A 69 -2.63 4.06 33.68
CA GLU A 69 -2.99 4.08 32.26
C GLU A 69 -2.48 2.82 31.53
N PRO A 70 -3.22 2.27 30.56
CA PRO A 70 -2.79 1.10 29.81
C PRO A 70 -1.43 1.32 29.13
N VAL A 71 -0.51 0.39 29.36
CA VAL A 71 0.81 0.37 28.74
C VAL A 71 0.84 -0.72 27.68
N ILE A 72 1.22 -0.37 26.46
CA ILE A 72 1.38 -1.32 25.36
C ILE A 72 2.65 -2.17 25.56
N LEU A 73 2.53 -3.48 25.33
CA LEU A 73 3.60 -4.47 25.52
C LEU A 73 4.09 -5.12 24.22
N THR A 74 3.40 -4.86 23.10
CA THR A 74 3.75 -5.33 21.76
C THR A 74 4.04 -4.15 20.85
N CYS A 75 4.78 -4.37 19.76
CA CYS A 75 5.11 -3.32 18.81
C CYS A 75 5.04 -3.84 17.38
N PHE A 76 3.92 -3.59 16.71
CA PHE A 76 3.67 -4.13 15.37
C PHE A 76 4.54 -3.42 14.31
N PRO A 77 5.19 -4.15 13.40
CA PRO A 77 6.14 -3.58 12.45
C PRO A 77 5.49 -3.21 11.11
N GLU A 78 4.55 -2.25 11.09
CA GLU A 78 3.96 -1.78 9.81
C GLU A 78 5.05 -1.23 8.87
N LYS A 79 6.03 -0.51 9.42
CA LYS A 79 7.26 -0.09 8.74
C LYS A 79 8.47 -0.29 9.67
N MET A 80 9.62 -0.64 9.08
CA MET A 80 10.89 -0.77 9.79
C MET A 80 12.00 -0.08 9.00
N GLU A 81 12.86 0.66 9.69
CA GLU A 81 14.02 1.34 9.11
C GLU A 81 15.25 1.16 10.01
N LEU A 82 16.46 1.09 9.42
CA LEU A 82 17.71 1.04 10.18
C LEU A 82 18.40 2.40 10.18
N LEU A 83 18.62 2.92 11.38
CA LEU A 83 19.14 4.26 11.61
C LEU A 83 20.45 4.22 12.41
N ASN A 84 21.20 5.32 12.34
CA ASN A 84 22.45 5.54 13.07
C ASN A 84 23.45 4.39 12.87
N GLU A 85 23.87 4.16 11.62
CA GLU A 85 24.85 3.11 11.28
C GLU A 85 24.38 1.72 11.73
N ASN A 86 23.10 1.41 11.49
CA ASN A 86 22.43 0.15 11.86
C ASN A 86 22.36 -0.13 13.38
N LYS A 87 22.60 0.86 14.23
CA LYS A 87 22.55 0.71 15.70
C LYS A 87 21.13 0.80 16.26
N ILE A 88 20.21 1.39 15.51
CA ILE A 88 18.81 1.57 15.91
C ILE A 88 17.91 0.97 14.84
N LEU A 89 17.10 -0.01 15.23
CA LEU A 89 15.96 -0.45 14.41
C LEU A 89 14.75 0.40 14.81
N GLN A 90 14.29 1.26 13.91
CA GLN A 90 13.07 2.03 14.06
C GLN A 90 11.88 1.20 13.60
N ILE A 91 10.78 1.26 14.36
CA ILE A 91 9.52 0.60 14.06
C ILE A 91 8.40 1.64 14.12
N ARG A 92 7.59 1.73 13.07
CA ARG A 92 6.47 2.68 12.98
C ARG A 92 5.18 1.94 12.71
N ASN A 93 4.11 2.37 13.38
CA ASN A 93 2.75 1.88 13.22
C ASN A 93 1.74 2.94 13.66
N ARG A 94 0.44 2.61 13.63
CA ARG A 94 -0.65 3.54 14.05
C ARG A 94 -0.56 4.03 15.50
N TYR A 95 0.14 3.33 16.40
CA TYR A 95 0.36 3.79 17.78
C TYR A 95 1.50 4.81 17.87
N GLY A 96 2.42 4.85 16.91
CA GLY A 96 3.51 5.81 16.88
C GLY A 96 4.83 5.22 16.41
N THR A 97 5.92 5.66 17.02
CA THR A 97 7.29 5.27 16.64
C THR A 97 8.02 4.71 17.85
N ALA A 98 8.50 3.48 17.72
CA ALA A 98 9.38 2.82 18.66
C ALA A 98 10.78 2.64 18.06
N LYS A 99 11.78 2.53 18.91
CA LYS A 99 13.17 2.32 18.55
C LYS A 99 13.75 1.21 19.41
N TYR A 100 14.28 0.19 18.74
CA TYR A 100 15.02 -0.88 19.36
C TYR A 100 16.53 -0.58 19.28
N SER A 101 17.17 -0.48 20.43
CA SER A 101 18.63 -0.31 20.55
C SER A 101 19.32 -1.65 20.39
N VAL A 102 20.20 -1.77 19.39
CA VAL A 102 20.96 -3.01 19.16
C VAL A 102 21.96 -3.27 20.29
N GLU A 103 22.56 -2.21 20.82
CA GLU A 103 23.53 -2.25 21.92
C GLU A 103 22.85 -2.62 23.24
N ASP A 104 21.84 -1.84 23.64
CA ASP A 104 21.17 -2.03 24.94
C ASP A 104 20.17 -3.19 24.93
N LYS A 105 19.78 -3.67 23.75
CA LYS A 105 18.75 -4.69 23.54
C LYS A 105 17.43 -4.32 24.21
N ASN A 106 17.03 -3.06 24.11
CA ASN A 106 15.79 -2.54 24.66
C ASN A 106 14.92 -1.90 23.57
N LEU A 107 13.62 -1.87 23.80
CA LEU A 107 12.65 -1.20 22.95
C LEU A 107 12.09 0.02 23.70
N LYS A 108 12.06 1.18 23.04
CA LYS A 108 11.53 2.42 23.61
C LYS A 108 10.63 3.14 22.63
N TRP A 109 9.47 3.58 23.09
CA TRP A 109 8.59 4.46 22.32
C TRP A 109 9.13 5.90 22.36
N THR A 110 9.45 6.47 21.21
CA THR A 110 9.83 7.89 21.10
C THR A 110 8.65 8.79 20.77
N SER A 111 7.59 8.22 20.22
CA SER A 111 6.29 8.84 20.05
C SER A 111 5.23 7.77 20.25
N LEU A 112 4.23 8.04 21.09
CA LEU A 112 3.13 7.12 21.37
C LEU A 112 1.82 7.92 21.41
N ALA A 113 0.80 7.42 20.72
CA ALA A 113 -0.54 7.98 20.76
C ALA A 113 -1.08 7.96 22.19
N PHE A 114 -1.86 8.97 22.53
CA PHE A 114 -2.60 8.97 23.79
C PHE A 114 -3.75 7.97 23.69
N GLY A 115 -3.67 6.87 24.44
CA GLY A 115 -4.67 5.80 24.38
C GLY A 115 -4.60 4.96 23.10
N ILE A 116 -5.75 4.43 22.68
CA ILE A 116 -5.85 3.58 21.48
C ILE A 116 -6.26 4.47 20.29
N PRO A 117 -5.49 4.49 19.19
CA PRO A 117 -5.82 5.28 18.01
C PRO A 117 -7.18 4.90 17.43
N GLU A 118 -8.13 5.83 17.45
CA GLU A 118 -9.51 5.59 17.00
C GLU A 118 -9.74 5.95 15.53
N ASN A 119 -8.97 6.90 15.01
CA ASN A 119 -9.15 7.43 13.67
C ASN A 119 -8.24 6.70 12.69
N TYR A 120 -8.63 6.72 11.42
CA TYR A 120 -7.79 6.21 10.34
C TYR A 120 -6.42 6.90 10.37
N SER A 121 -5.36 6.09 10.31
CA SER A 121 -4.00 6.57 10.09
C SER A 121 -3.20 5.51 9.38
N ARG A 122 -2.43 5.91 8.37
CA ARG A 122 -1.48 5.06 7.67
C ARG A 122 -0.08 5.62 7.86
N ALA A 123 0.89 4.77 8.17
CA ALA A 123 2.28 5.20 8.31
C ALA A 123 2.81 5.79 6.99
N ASN A 124 3.30 7.04 7.04
CA ASN A 124 3.94 7.69 5.90
C ASN A 124 5.22 6.95 5.49
N LEU A 125 5.65 7.11 4.24
CA LEU A 125 6.95 6.62 3.81
C LEU A 125 8.09 7.43 4.43
N ILE A 126 9.20 6.74 4.68
CA ILE A 126 10.51 7.31 4.97
C ILE A 126 11.46 6.73 3.93
N SER A 127 12.43 7.55 3.49
CA SER A 127 13.57 7.08 2.72
C SER A 127 14.84 7.40 3.51
N GLU A 128 15.48 6.37 4.02
CA GLU A 128 16.75 6.42 4.76
C GLU A 128 17.95 6.47 3.82
N SER A 129 18.99 7.20 4.24
CA SER A 129 20.29 7.11 3.58
C SER A 129 20.90 5.72 3.80
N PRO A 130 21.72 5.18 2.88
CA PRO A 130 22.30 3.84 3.03
C PRO A 130 23.04 3.57 4.36
N ASN A 131 23.62 4.59 4.99
CA ASN A 131 24.26 4.50 6.31
C ASN A 131 23.32 4.75 7.50
N GLY A 132 22.05 5.08 7.25
CA GLY A 132 21.02 5.37 8.26
C GLY A 132 21.24 6.66 9.06
N ASN A 133 22.21 7.51 8.69
CA ASN A 133 22.49 8.75 9.43
C ASN A 133 21.50 9.87 9.12
N TYR A 134 20.83 9.80 7.97
CA TYR A 134 19.76 10.71 7.59
C TYR A 134 18.56 9.92 7.08
N PHE A 135 17.39 10.54 7.13
CA PHE A 135 16.27 10.13 6.32
C PHE A 135 15.47 11.33 5.85
N CYS A 136 14.66 11.14 4.81
CA CYS A 136 13.71 12.13 4.36
C CYS A 136 12.29 11.56 4.32
N TYR A 137 11.31 12.43 4.48
CA TYR A 137 9.90 12.08 4.43
C TYR A 137 9.05 13.28 4.03
N VAL A 138 7.84 13.01 3.53
CA VAL A 138 6.87 14.05 3.21
C VAL A 138 5.89 14.20 4.37
N LYS A 139 5.90 15.34 5.04
CA LYS A 139 4.88 15.71 6.03
C LYS A 139 3.68 16.30 5.31
N LYS A 140 2.60 15.53 5.28
CA LYS A 140 1.33 15.88 4.65
C LYS A 140 0.81 17.24 5.15
N THR A 141 0.41 18.12 4.22
CA THR A 141 -0.23 19.43 4.50
C THR A 141 -1.62 19.53 3.89
N LYS A 142 -1.86 18.82 2.78
CA LYS A 142 -3.17 18.54 2.18
C LYS A 142 -3.28 17.06 1.84
N ASN A 143 -4.41 16.62 1.29
CA ASN A 143 -4.62 15.22 0.91
C ASN A 143 -3.56 14.68 -0.06
N THR A 144 -3.12 15.51 -1.00
CA THR A 144 -2.18 15.10 -2.07
C THR A 144 -0.83 15.82 -2.06
N THR A 145 -0.59 16.74 -1.13
CA THR A 145 0.67 17.50 -1.05
C THR A 145 1.18 17.63 0.38
N GLY A 146 2.48 17.87 0.51
CA GLY A 146 3.15 18.05 1.79
C GLY A 146 4.45 18.84 1.69
N LYS A 147 5.18 18.89 2.80
CA LYS A 147 6.54 19.42 2.88
C LYS A 147 7.53 18.27 2.84
N LEU A 148 8.62 18.39 2.08
CA LEU A 148 9.73 17.43 2.14
C LEU A 148 10.66 17.83 3.27
N LEU A 149 10.85 16.97 4.27
CA LEU A 149 11.78 17.18 5.36
C LEU A 149 12.95 16.21 5.28
N VAL A 150 14.11 16.66 5.72
CA VAL A 150 15.30 15.84 5.97
C VAL A 150 15.58 15.86 7.48
N VAL A 151 15.89 14.70 8.04
CA VAL A 151 16.13 14.49 9.47
C VAL A 151 17.53 13.95 9.67
N ASP A 152 18.26 14.52 10.63
CA ASP A 152 19.50 13.96 11.14
C ASP A 152 19.17 12.94 12.24
N CYS A 153 19.55 11.68 12.04
CA CYS A 153 19.18 10.59 12.95
C CYS A 153 19.94 10.60 14.28
N LYS A 154 21.05 11.36 14.38
CA LYS A 154 21.85 11.49 15.59
C LYS A 154 21.30 12.61 16.48
N THR A 155 20.98 13.76 15.90
CA THR A 155 20.48 14.94 16.64
C THR A 155 18.95 15.00 16.70
N TYR A 156 18.26 14.31 15.80
CA TYR A 156 16.82 14.43 15.54
C TYR A 156 16.37 15.84 15.14
N GLU A 157 17.31 16.66 14.66
CA GLU A 157 16.95 17.93 14.04
C GLU A 157 16.25 17.66 12.70
N GLU A 158 15.13 18.37 12.48
CA GLU A 158 14.41 18.36 11.20
C GLU A 158 14.66 19.65 10.42
N LYS A 159 14.87 19.53 9.11
CA LYS A 159 14.96 20.65 8.17
C LYS A 159 13.94 20.49 7.06
N ILE A 160 13.19 21.55 6.78
CA ILE A 160 12.33 21.61 5.59
C ILE A 160 13.24 21.82 4.38
N LEU A 161 13.25 20.86 3.46
CA LEU A 161 13.94 20.95 2.17
C LEU A 161 13.03 21.59 1.12
N LEU A 162 11.74 21.22 1.11
CA LEU A 162 10.73 21.80 0.21
C LEU A 162 9.45 22.15 0.98
N GLU A 163 8.92 23.34 0.73
CA GLU A 163 7.64 23.79 1.31
C GLU A 163 6.41 23.15 0.64
N LYS A 164 6.57 22.63 -0.58
CA LYS A 164 5.51 21.96 -1.34
C LYS A 164 6.09 20.86 -2.22
N THR A 165 5.59 19.64 -2.07
CA THR A 165 5.91 18.47 -2.89
C THR A 165 4.69 17.53 -2.95
N PRO A 166 4.51 16.73 -4.02
CA PRO A 166 3.49 15.69 -4.05
C PRO A 166 3.67 14.69 -2.90
N PHE A 167 2.57 14.27 -2.30
CA PHE A 167 2.53 13.20 -1.30
C PHE A 167 2.19 11.87 -1.96
N SER A 168 2.77 10.77 -1.46
CA SER A 168 2.57 9.41 -1.97
C SER A 168 2.81 8.38 -0.87
N TYR A 169 2.01 7.31 -0.85
CA TYR A 169 2.24 6.14 -0.01
C TYR A 169 3.15 5.09 -0.66
N LYS A 170 3.54 5.30 -1.93
CA LYS A 170 4.31 4.34 -2.75
C LYS A 170 5.76 4.75 -2.98
N SER A 171 6.03 6.06 -3.04
CA SER A 171 7.37 6.59 -3.31
C SER A 171 7.59 7.96 -2.65
N ILE A 172 8.86 8.34 -2.50
CA ILE A 172 9.28 9.70 -2.17
C ILE A 172 10.06 10.23 -3.37
N ASN A 173 9.80 11.47 -3.79
CA ASN A 173 10.49 12.08 -4.94
C ASN A 173 11.90 12.56 -4.59
N ALA A 174 12.71 11.66 -4.00
CA ALA A 174 14.08 11.89 -3.62
C ALA A 174 14.89 10.57 -3.70
N LYS A 175 16.20 10.66 -4.00
CA LYS A 175 17.11 9.50 -4.12
C LYS A 175 18.44 9.76 -3.43
N TRP A 176 18.80 8.93 -2.47
CA TRP A 176 20.10 8.96 -1.78
C TRP A 176 21.22 8.40 -2.64
N SER A 177 22.40 9.02 -2.59
CA SER A 177 23.61 8.43 -3.16
C SER A 177 24.01 7.16 -2.40
N PRO A 178 24.67 6.18 -3.05
CA PRO A 178 25.07 4.93 -2.40
C PRO A 178 25.96 5.12 -1.17
N ASP A 179 26.79 6.18 -1.16
CA ASP A 179 27.69 6.55 -0.07
C ASP A 179 27.02 7.45 1.01
N SER A 180 25.73 7.77 0.84
CA SER A 180 24.94 8.66 1.71
C SER A 180 25.38 10.13 1.75
N LYS A 181 26.24 10.57 0.84
CA LYS A 181 26.76 11.95 0.80
C LYS A 181 25.79 12.95 0.18
N PHE A 182 25.01 12.53 -0.80
CA PHE A 182 24.08 13.38 -1.56
C PHE A 182 22.65 12.87 -1.49
N LEU A 183 21.71 13.82 -1.53
CA LEU A 183 20.30 13.58 -1.76
C LEU A 183 19.88 14.29 -3.04
N LEU A 184 19.38 13.53 -4.01
CA LEU A 184 18.69 14.09 -5.18
C LEU A 184 17.22 14.34 -4.82
N TYR A 185 16.66 15.45 -5.29
CA TYR A 185 15.26 15.79 -5.07
C TYR A 185 14.65 16.53 -6.26
N GLU A 186 13.35 16.38 -6.44
CA GLU A 186 12.58 17.08 -7.46
C GLU A 186 11.98 18.38 -6.92
N LYS A 187 12.08 19.46 -7.70
CA LYS A 187 11.40 20.73 -7.44
C LYS A 187 11.08 21.44 -8.76
N ASP A 188 9.82 21.87 -8.92
CA ASP A 188 9.36 22.70 -10.05
C ASP A 188 9.79 22.17 -11.44
N GLY A 189 9.63 20.87 -11.65
CA GLY A 189 9.97 20.20 -12.92
C GLY A 189 11.48 20.16 -13.22
N CYS A 190 12.31 20.26 -12.19
CA CYS A 190 13.76 20.10 -12.26
C CYS A 190 14.27 19.16 -11.16
N VAL A 191 15.41 18.53 -11.42
CA VAL A 191 16.14 17.73 -10.43
C VAL A 191 17.29 18.54 -9.85
N TYR A 192 17.43 18.48 -8.53
CA TYR A 192 18.48 19.12 -7.76
C TYR A 192 19.21 18.12 -6.88
N PHE A 193 20.38 18.50 -6.37
CA PHE A 193 21.10 17.73 -5.35
C PHE A 193 21.40 18.59 -4.12
N ILE A 194 21.62 17.96 -2.97
CA ILE A 194 22.10 18.62 -1.76
C ILE A 194 22.97 17.67 -0.92
N THR A 195 23.94 18.22 -0.20
CA THR A 195 24.66 17.50 0.86
C THR A 195 23.92 17.71 2.19
N PRO A 196 23.38 16.65 2.83
CA PRO A 196 22.61 16.79 4.07
C PRO A 196 23.39 17.46 5.19
N SER A 197 24.67 17.13 5.35
CA SER A 197 25.50 17.73 6.40
C SER A 197 25.68 19.24 6.24
N GLU A 198 25.65 19.76 5.01
CA GLU A 198 25.66 21.20 4.70
C GLU A 198 24.31 21.84 5.01
N LEU A 199 23.21 21.14 4.71
CA LEU A 199 21.85 21.58 5.02
C LEU A 199 21.67 21.88 6.52
N PHE A 200 22.18 21.01 7.39
CA PHE A 200 22.13 21.22 8.84
C PHE A 200 23.10 22.30 9.32
N LYS A 201 24.27 22.46 8.67
CA LYS A 201 25.25 23.52 8.99
C LYS A 201 24.89 24.90 8.42
N LYS A 202 23.86 25.00 7.58
CA LYS A 202 23.45 26.22 6.84
C LYS A 202 24.54 26.77 5.92
N ILE A 203 25.41 25.90 5.39
CA ILE A 203 26.48 26.26 4.45
C ILE A 203 26.05 25.77 3.06
N ASN A 204 24.93 26.30 2.55
CA ASN A 204 24.36 25.83 1.29
C ASN A 204 24.65 26.79 0.15
N LEU A 205 25.14 26.27 -0.97
CA LEU A 205 25.09 27.00 -2.23
C LEU A 205 23.62 27.24 -2.65
N PRO A 206 23.31 28.39 -3.27
CA PRO A 206 22.01 28.63 -3.87
C PRO A 206 21.57 27.49 -4.80
N GLU A 207 20.26 27.20 -4.86
CA GLU A 207 19.69 26.13 -5.69
C GLU A 207 20.06 26.24 -7.17
N SER A 208 20.26 27.46 -7.68
CA SER A 208 20.71 27.72 -9.05
C SER A 208 22.03 27.02 -9.39
N TYR A 209 22.89 26.81 -8.38
CA TYR A 209 24.17 26.10 -8.52
C TYR A 209 24.09 24.62 -8.14
N ARG A 210 22.88 24.10 -7.92
CA ARG A 210 22.63 22.69 -7.51
C ARG A 210 21.64 21.98 -8.43
N LYS A 211 21.33 22.57 -9.59
CA LYS A 211 20.44 22.00 -10.60
C LYS A 211 21.19 20.97 -11.46
N ILE A 212 20.61 19.79 -11.64
CA ILE A 212 21.09 18.76 -12.56
C ILE A 212 20.49 18.95 -13.96
N GLY A 213 19.17 19.14 -14.02
CA GLY A 213 18.46 19.24 -15.28
C GLY A 213 16.95 19.37 -15.12
N ASN A 214 16.24 19.44 -16.24
CA ASN A 214 14.77 19.44 -16.26
C ASN A 214 14.24 18.00 -16.14
N GLY A 215 13.07 17.83 -15.53
CA GLY A 215 12.42 16.53 -15.32
C GLY A 215 12.04 16.26 -13.86
N THR A 216 11.64 15.03 -13.59
CA THR A 216 11.28 14.52 -12.26
C THR A 216 12.41 13.67 -11.69
N ILE A 217 12.25 13.18 -10.46
CA ILE A 217 13.23 12.24 -9.89
C ILE A 217 13.40 10.95 -10.72
N ASP A 218 12.44 10.61 -11.57
CA ASP A 218 12.48 9.42 -12.43
C ASP A 218 13.34 9.62 -13.68
N ASN A 219 13.80 10.85 -13.95
CA ASN A 219 14.83 11.12 -14.96
C ASN A 219 16.25 10.77 -14.50
N VAL A 220 16.48 10.46 -13.22
CA VAL A 220 17.82 10.19 -12.69
C VAL A 220 17.92 8.84 -11.98
N GLN A 221 19.09 8.18 -12.09
CA GLN A 221 19.45 7.00 -11.32
C GLN A 221 20.90 7.07 -10.86
N TRP A 222 21.16 6.69 -9.62
CA TRP A 222 22.51 6.46 -9.12
C TRP A 222 23.03 5.11 -9.63
N THR A 223 24.29 5.08 -10.09
CA THR A 223 25.07 3.85 -10.24
C THR A 223 25.62 3.43 -8.88
N GLN A 224 26.09 2.18 -8.74
CA GLN A 224 26.68 1.75 -7.46
C GLN A 224 28.03 2.44 -7.17
N ASN A 225 28.74 2.83 -8.23
CA ASN A 225 30.00 3.56 -8.12
C ASN A 225 29.83 5.04 -7.74
N GLY A 226 28.59 5.52 -7.56
CA GLY A 226 28.29 6.89 -7.16
C GLY A 226 28.03 7.86 -8.31
N ASN A 227 28.07 7.43 -9.57
CA ASN A 227 27.75 8.32 -10.69
C ASN A 227 26.23 8.44 -10.88
N ILE A 228 25.79 9.48 -11.60
CA ILE A 228 24.39 9.66 -11.97
C ILE A 228 24.20 9.43 -13.46
N ILE A 229 23.20 8.62 -13.79
CA ILE A 229 22.63 8.55 -15.12
C ILE A 229 21.43 9.49 -15.16
N TYR A 230 21.42 10.42 -16.10
CA TYR A 230 20.34 11.38 -16.31
C TYR A 230 19.78 11.23 -17.73
N VAL A 231 18.47 11.01 -17.86
CA VAL A 231 17.78 10.91 -19.14
C VAL A 231 16.98 12.19 -19.36
N SER A 232 17.26 12.92 -20.43
CA SER A 232 16.55 14.16 -20.80
C SER A 232 16.04 14.04 -22.22
N ASN A 233 14.72 14.00 -22.37
CA ASN A 233 14.06 13.67 -23.63
C ASN A 233 14.59 12.33 -24.16
N ASP A 234 15.40 12.34 -25.20
CA ASP A 234 16.02 11.18 -25.82
C ASP A 234 17.52 11.03 -25.51
N LEU A 235 18.14 12.00 -24.83
CA LEU A 235 19.57 11.99 -24.52
C LEU A 235 19.83 11.34 -23.15
N VAL A 236 20.88 10.53 -23.08
CA VAL A 236 21.36 9.90 -21.85
C VAL A 236 22.72 10.48 -21.47
N PHE A 237 22.82 10.99 -20.25
CA PHE A 237 24.01 11.64 -19.70
C PHE A 237 24.57 10.80 -18.54
N LEU A 238 25.91 10.72 -18.48
CA LEU A 238 26.67 10.31 -17.31
C LEU A 238 27.21 11.57 -16.62
N ILE A 239 26.98 11.66 -15.32
CA ILE A 239 27.46 12.75 -14.46
C ILE A 239 28.27 12.11 -13.33
N GLU A 240 29.53 12.47 -13.23
CA GLU A 240 30.39 11.99 -12.14
C GLU A 240 30.05 12.72 -10.83
N GLU A 241 30.08 11.99 -9.71
CA GLU A 241 29.70 12.53 -8.39
C GLU A 241 30.55 13.72 -7.96
N ASN A 242 31.87 13.61 -8.20
CA ASN A 242 32.89 14.62 -7.90
C ASN A 242 32.71 15.90 -8.74
N GLU A 243 31.98 15.84 -9.84
CA GLU A 243 31.73 16.97 -10.73
C GLU A 243 30.45 17.73 -10.38
N LEU A 244 29.60 17.25 -9.47
CA LEU A 244 28.28 17.84 -9.18
C LEU A 244 28.35 19.34 -8.85
N TYR A 245 29.23 19.73 -7.94
CA TYR A 245 29.39 21.14 -7.57
C TYR A 245 30.03 21.98 -8.69
N THR A 246 31.07 21.45 -9.34
CA THR A 246 31.75 22.13 -10.44
C THR A 246 30.79 22.37 -11.61
N ARG A 247 30.00 21.36 -11.99
CA ARG A 247 28.98 21.47 -13.04
C ARG A 247 27.84 22.38 -12.65
N GLY A 248 27.42 22.36 -11.39
CA GLY A 248 26.43 23.30 -10.88
C GLY A 248 26.88 24.77 -11.01
N LEU A 249 28.16 25.05 -10.72
CA LEU A 249 28.74 26.39 -10.86
C LEU A 249 28.87 26.86 -12.31
N TYR A 250 29.17 25.93 -13.23
CA TYR A 250 29.42 26.23 -14.64
C TYR A 250 28.34 25.67 -15.59
N ALA A 251 27.11 25.49 -15.09
CA ALA A 251 26.04 24.81 -15.82
C ALA A 251 25.73 25.46 -17.18
N SER A 252 25.86 26.79 -17.27
CA SER A 252 25.68 27.55 -18.51
C SER A 252 26.77 27.33 -19.56
N LEU A 253 27.92 26.76 -19.18
CA LEU A 253 29.09 26.57 -20.05
C LEU A 253 29.32 25.09 -20.40
N ILE A 254 29.10 24.17 -19.45
CA ILE A 254 29.53 22.76 -19.55
C ILE A 254 28.33 21.81 -19.81
N GLY A 255 27.09 22.29 -19.64
CA GLY A 255 25.88 21.48 -19.80
C GLY A 255 25.69 20.43 -18.68
N SER A 256 24.71 19.53 -18.86
CA SER A 256 24.25 18.61 -17.81
C SER A 256 25.18 17.44 -17.50
N GLY A 257 26.03 16.99 -18.43
CA GLY A 257 26.90 15.81 -18.24
C GLY A 257 27.56 15.35 -19.54
N LYS A 258 28.34 14.26 -19.48
CA LYS A 258 28.86 13.59 -20.67
C LYS A 258 27.73 12.81 -21.33
N ILE A 259 27.41 13.09 -22.59
CA ILE A 259 26.43 12.27 -23.32
C ILE A 259 27.04 10.89 -23.58
N ILE A 260 26.30 9.84 -23.25
CA ILE A 260 26.70 8.44 -23.43
C ILE A 260 25.80 7.69 -24.42
N GLY A 261 24.78 8.35 -24.96
CA GLY A 261 23.99 7.86 -26.08
C GLY A 261 22.58 8.46 -26.14
N ARG A 262 21.79 7.98 -27.09
CA ARG A 262 20.39 8.36 -27.29
C ARG A 262 19.45 7.16 -27.22
N ILE A 263 18.28 7.32 -26.62
CA ILE A 263 17.18 6.37 -26.70
C ILE A 263 16.27 6.70 -27.89
N PRO A 264 15.67 5.70 -28.56
CA PRO A 264 14.91 5.92 -29.80
C PRO A 264 13.57 6.62 -29.60
N LYS A 265 12.99 6.52 -28.39
CA LYS A 265 11.75 7.17 -28.00
C LYS A 265 12.05 8.14 -26.87
N ALA A 266 11.51 9.36 -26.95
CA ALA A 266 11.59 10.33 -25.85
C ALA A 266 11.05 9.73 -24.55
N PHE A 267 11.82 9.89 -23.47
CA PHE A 267 11.47 9.45 -22.12
C PHE A 267 10.36 10.32 -21.55
N ASP A 268 9.23 9.70 -21.21
CA ASP A 268 8.13 10.36 -20.49
C ASP A 268 8.22 10.02 -18.99
N PRO A 269 8.72 10.92 -18.12
CA PRO A 269 8.92 10.62 -16.70
C PRO A 269 7.63 10.38 -15.91
N LEU A 270 6.44 10.58 -16.50
CA LEU A 270 5.17 10.22 -15.88
C LEU A 270 4.78 8.76 -16.15
N LYS A 271 5.35 8.14 -17.20
CA LYS A 271 4.94 6.81 -17.69
C LYS A 271 6.09 5.81 -17.78
N ASP A 272 7.31 6.31 -17.87
CA ASP A 272 8.52 5.54 -18.07
C ASP A 272 9.35 5.56 -16.78
N LYS A 273 9.97 4.42 -16.47
CA LYS A 273 10.96 4.29 -15.39
C LYS A 273 12.19 3.60 -15.96
N PHE A 274 13.37 3.95 -15.44
CA PHE A 274 14.59 3.26 -15.82
C PHE A 274 15.46 2.88 -14.62
N TRP A 275 16.29 1.87 -14.85
CA TRP A 275 17.28 1.34 -13.93
C TRP A 275 18.60 1.15 -14.67
N THR A 276 19.70 1.20 -13.93
CA THR A 276 21.05 1.01 -14.47
C THR A 276 21.81 -0.03 -13.66
N ASN A 277 22.76 -0.71 -14.30
CA ASN A 277 23.71 -1.60 -13.64
C ASN A 277 24.77 -0.83 -12.82
N GLU A 278 25.69 -1.56 -12.20
CA GLU A 278 26.64 -1.02 -11.20
C GLU A 278 27.52 0.13 -11.72
N ASP A 279 27.94 0.06 -12.99
CA ASP A 279 28.88 0.98 -13.62
C ASP A 279 28.21 2.02 -14.53
N GLY A 280 26.91 1.90 -14.82
CA GLY A 280 26.22 2.82 -15.73
C GLY A 280 26.35 2.46 -17.21
N THR A 281 26.78 1.24 -17.55
CA THR A 281 26.98 0.83 -18.96
C THR A 281 25.76 0.14 -19.57
N LYS A 282 24.82 -0.35 -18.76
CA LYS A 282 23.58 -0.99 -19.23
C LYS A 282 22.36 -0.42 -18.54
N PHE A 283 21.28 -0.30 -19.31
CA PHE A 283 20.03 0.33 -18.88
C PHE A 283 18.85 -0.58 -19.14
N ALA A 284 17.90 -0.58 -18.22
CA ALA A 284 16.58 -1.16 -18.37
C ALA A 284 15.56 -0.03 -18.34
N ILE A 285 14.73 0.11 -19.38
CA ILE A 285 13.64 1.10 -19.44
C ILE A 285 12.33 0.35 -19.56
N VAL A 286 11.44 0.55 -18.59
CA VAL A 286 10.04 0.14 -18.72
C VAL A 286 9.28 1.33 -19.28
N SER A 287 8.73 1.20 -20.48
CA SER A 287 7.97 2.29 -21.10
C SER A 287 6.46 2.06 -21.00
N SER A 288 5.76 3.01 -20.39
CA SER A 288 4.30 3.04 -20.25
C SER A 288 3.70 1.72 -19.77
N LYS A 289 4.41 1.00 -18.88
CA LYS A 289 4.01 -0.32 -18.34
C LYS A 289 3.71 -1.40 -19.39
N ASN A 290 4.20 -1.25 -20.63
CA ASN A 290 3.86 -2.14 -21.75
C ASN A 290 5.00 -3.05 -22.21
N ALA A 291 6.24 -2.56 -22.11
CA ALA A 291 7.41 -3.31 -22.53
C ALA A 291 8.66 -2.87 -21.74
N LEU A 292 9.58 -3.81 -21.57
CA LEU A 292 10.93 -3.60 -21.08
C LEU A 292 11.90 -3.51 -22.26
N TYR A 293 12.73 -2.47 -22.27
CA TYR A 293 13.82 -2.26 -23.22
C TYR A 293 15.15 -2.37 -22.49
N ILE A 294 16.09 -3.16 -23.01
CA ILE A 294 17.45 -3.25 -22.50
C ILE A 294 18.40 -2.61 -23.52
N TYR A 295 19.25 -1.71 -23.03
CA TYR A 295 20.24 -1.00 -23.82
C TYR A 295 21.63 -1.10 -23.21
N SER A 296 22.66 -1.02 -24.05
CA SER A 296 24.05 -0.81 -23.63
C SER A 296 24.58 0.53 -24.15
N ALA A 297 25.38 1.21 -23.33
CA ALA A 297 26.20 2.34 -23.75
C ALA A 297 27.19 1.90 -24.83
N THR A 298 27.42 2.75 -25.81
CA THR A 298 28.37 2.52 -26.89
C THR A 298 29.56 3.46 -26.72
N GLU A 299 30.78 2.91 -26.79
CA GLU A 299 31.98 3.73 -26.96
C GLU A 299 32.04 4.15 -28.43
N ASN A 300 31.40 5.27 -28.78
CA ASN A 300 31.55 5.85 -30.11
C ASN A 300 31.50 7.38 -30.05
N ASP A 301 32.45 8.03 -30.74
CA ASP A 301 32.62 9.48 -30.78
C ASP A 301 31.45 10.21 -31.47
N GLU A 302 30.61 9.49 -32.23
CA GLU A 302 29.51 10.05 -33.03
C GLU A 302 28.21 10.38 -32.25
N LEU A 303 28.15 10.15 -30.93
CA LEU A 303 26.94 10.41 -30.11
C LEU A 303 25.68 9.71 -30.65
N SER A 304 25.85 8.46 -31.08
CA SER A 304 24.81 7.62 -31.68
C SER A 304 23.78 7.09 -30.67
N TYR A 305 22.74 6.42 -31.17
CA TYR A 305 21.78 5.70 -30.34
C TYR A 305 22.48 4.61 -29.51
N LEU A 306 21.95 4.39 -28.30
CA LEU A 306 22.36 3.27 -27.45
C LEU A 306 22.12 1.94 -28.19
N LYS A 307 22.99 0.96 -27.97
CA LYS A 307 22.85 -0.36 -28.59
C LYS A 307 21.66 -1.10 -27.97
N PRO A 308 20.60 -1.44 -28.72
CA PRO A 308 19.51 -2.26 -28.19
C PRO A 308 20.00 -3.69 -27.98
N GLU A 309 19.83 -4.21 -26.77
CA GLU A 309 20.13 -5.61 -26.42
C GLU A 309 18.86 -6.48 -26.42
N GLY A 310 17.68 -5.89 -26.21
CA GLY A 310 16.42 -6.61 -26.26
C GLY A 310 15.20 -5.75 -25.99
N VAL A 311 14.06 -6.21 -26.52
CA VAL A 311 12.72 -5.63 -26.26
C VAL A 311 11.80 -6.75 -25.82
N PHE A 312 11.20 -6.60 -24.65
CA PHE A 312 10.38 -7.63 -24.02
C PHE A 312 8.98 -7.06 -23.73
N PRO A 313 7.99 -7.33 -24.61
CA PRO A 313 6.61 -6.98 -24.37
C PRO A 313 6.08 -7.68 -23.11
N PHE A 314 5.22 -7.01 -22.35
CA PHE A 314 4.61 -7.59 -21.14
C PHE A 314 3.33 -8.37 -21.42
N SER A 315 2.89 -8.47 -22.67
CA SER A 315 1.79 -9.34 -23.08
C SER A 315 2.04 -10.84 -22.80
N GLN A 316 3.27 -11.22 -22.48
CA GLN A 316 3.66 -12.58 -22.08
C GLN A 316 3.57 -12.83 -20.57
N ILE A 317 3.33 -11.78 -19.76
CA ILE A 317 3.14 -11.88 -18.31
C ILE A 317 1.66 -12.20 -18.06
N ASP A 318 1.37 -13.18 -17.21
CA ASP A 318 -0.01 -13.47 -16.84
C ASP A 318 -0.61 -12.31 -16.02
N GLY A 319 -1.87 -11.99 -16.33
CA GLY A 319 -2.62 -10.94 -15.68
C GLY A 319 -2.40 -9.54 -16.24
N SER A 320 -2.86 -8.55 -15.49
CA SER A 320 -2.63 -7.13 -15.79
C SER A 320 -1.51 -6.59 -14.91
N SER A 321 -0.36 -6.31 -15.52
CA SER A 321 0.81 -5.75 -14.84
C SER A 321 0.51 -4.38 -14.23
N TYR A 322 1.10 -4.13 -13.06
CA TYR A 322 0.81 -2.95 -12.24
C TYR A 322 2.07 -2.14 -11.90
N ASP A 323 3.13 -2.79 -11.38
CA ASP A 323 4.39 -2.14 -11.02
C ASP A 323 5.59 -3.05 -11.30
N PHE A 324 6.76 -2.45 -11.44
CA PHE A 324 7.97 -3.12 -11.93
C PHE A 324 9.20 -2.66 -11.15
N ASN A 325 10.11 -3.61 -10.90
CA ASN A 325 11.44 -3.33 -10.36
C ASN A 325 12.48 -4.15 -11.13
N ILE A 326 13.65 -3.55 -11.36
CA ILE A 326 14.77 -4.22 -12.02
C ILE A 326 15.94 -4.31 -11.05
N PHE A 327 16.45 -5.53 -10.85
CA PHE A 327 17.58 -5.80 -9.97
C PHE A 327 18.77 -6.27 -10.78
N TRP A 328 19.86 -5.49 -10.72
CA TRP A 328 21.13 -5.81 -11.33
C TRP A 328 22.09 -6.41 -10.31
N SER A 329 22.89 -7.38 -10.74
CA SER A 329 24.06 -7.83 -9.98
C SER A 329 25.28 -7.83 -10.89
N GLY A 330 26.24 -6.94 -10.62
CA GLY A 330 27.36 -6.68 -11.53
C GLY A 330 26.90 -6.12 -12.89
N THR A 331 27.64 -6.50 -13.93
CA THR A 331 27.39 -6.12 -15.34
C THR A 331 26.54 -7.16 -16.10
N SER A 332 26.03 -8.15 -15.37
CA SER A 332 25.28 -9.30 -15.91
C SER A 332 23.82 -8.96 -16.23
N SER A 333 23.07 -9.95 -16.74
CA SER A 333 21.64 -9.81 -17.03
C SER A 333 20.81 -9.55 -15.77
N PRO A 334 19.83 -8.62 -15.82
CA PRO A 334 19.05 -8.28 -14.66
C PRO A 334 17.95 -9.30 -14.37
N VAL A 335 17.39 -9.19 -13.17
CA VAL A 335 16.11 -9.80 -12.79
C VAL A 335 15.03 -8.74 -12.85
N LEU A 336 13.97 -9.01 -13.62
CA LEU A 336 12.73 -8.23 -13.63
C LEU A 336 11.78 -8.80 -12.58
N TRP A 337 11.31 -7.94 -11.68
CA TRP A 337 10.17 -8.20 -10.81
C TRP A 337 8.96 -7.43 -11.34
N CYS A 338 7.86 -8.12 -11.56
CA CYS A 338 6.60 -7.55 -12.05
C CYS A 338 5.47 -7.93 -11.10
N ASP A 339 4.82 -6.92 -10.51
CA ASP A 339 3.55 -7.10 -9.82
C ASP A 339 2.41 -7.08 -10.84
N SER A 340 1.50 -8.04 -10.75
CA SER A 340 0.39 -8.24 -11.67
C SER A 340 -0.84 -8.73 -10.92
N PHE A 341 -2.01 -8.53 -11.53
CA PHE A 341 -3.25 -9.11 -11.08
C PHE A 341 -3.66 -10.23 -12.04
N SER A 342 -3.53 -11.49 -11.62
CA SER A 342 -3.67 -12.67 -12.51
C SER A 342 -5.05 -12.78 -13.18
N PHE A 343 -5.12 -13.35 -14.39
CA PHE A 343 -6.40 -13.63 -15.06
C PHE A 343 -7.05 -14.96 -14.62
N GLU A 344 -6.25 -15.95 -14.21
CA GLU A 344 -6.77 -17.26 -13.81
C GLU A 344 -7.38 -17.25 -12.41
N ASN A 345 -6.68 -16.60 -11.47
CA ASN A 345 -7.11 -16.43 -10.09
C ASN A 345 -6.86 -14.97 -9.70
N PRO A 346 -7.84 -14.07 -9.89
CA PRO A 346 -7.68 -12.62 -9.76
C PRO A 346 -7.35 -12.20 -8.34
N LYS A 347 -6.05 -12.29 -8.07
CA LYS A 347 -5.34 -11.91 -6.88
C LYS A 347 -4.03 -11.29 -7.31
N ARG A 348 -3.42 -10.56 -6.39
CA ARG A 348 -2.08 -10.03 -6.56
C ARG A 348 -1.07 -11.16 -6.62
N VAL A 349 -0.26 -11.11 -7.67
CA VAL A 349 0.82 -12.04 -7.92
C VAL A 349 2.02 -11.26 -8.39
N SER A 350 3.20 -11.62 -7.89
CA SER A 350 4.46 -11.08 -8.38
C SER A 350 5.20 -12.16 -9.17
N TYR A 351 5.77 -11.77 -10.31
CA TYR A 351 6.56 -12.64 -11.16
C TYR A 351 8.00 -12.14 -11.21
N ALA A 352 8.95 -13.05 -11.02
CA ALA A 352 10.38 -12.77 -11.19
C ALA A 352 10.87 -13.43 -12.48
N TYR A 353 11.51 -12.66 -13.36
CA TYR A 353 12.07 -13.13 -14.63
C TYR A 353 13.56 -12.83 -14.72
N SER A 354 14.35 -13.76 -15.25
CA SER A 354 15.69 -13.43 -15.75
C SER A 354 15.55 -12.82 -17.14
N VAL A 355 16.26 -11.72 -17.41
CA VAL A 355 16.21 -11.01 -18.69
C VAL A 355 17.54 -11.17 -19.42
N LYS A 356 17.60 -12.15 -20.33
CA LYS A 356 18.76 -12.43 -21.21
C LYS A 356 18.36 -12.17 -22.67
N GLU A 357 18.45 -13.20 -23.52
CA GLU A 357 17.91 -13.18 -24.88
C GLU A 357 16.37 -13.22 -24.90
N LYS A 358 15.77 -13.77 -23.83
CA LYS A 358 14.33 -13.84 -23.58
C LYS A 358 14.06 -13.61 -22.09
N MET A 359 12.79 -13.38 -21.74
CA MET A 359 12.35 -13.39 -20.34
C MET A 359 12.09 -14.83 -19.91
N GLU A 360 12.87 -15.32 -18.95
CA GLU A 360 12.71 -16.66 -18.38
C GLU A 360 12.11 -16.56 -16.98
N LEU A 361 10.93 -17.14 -16.76
CA LEU A 361 10.28 -17.13 -15.45
C LEU A 361 11.16 -17.88 -14.45
N LEU A 362 11.59 -17.18 -13.40
CA LEU A 362 12.36 -17.75 -12.30
C LEU A 362 11.42 -18.33 -11.25
N PHE A 363 10.45 -17.52 -10.81
CA PHE A 363 9.43 -17.95 -9.85
C PHE A 363 8.25 -16.97 -9.83
N LYS A 364 7.16 -17.44 -9.22
CA LYS A 364 5.96 -16.67 -8.87
C LYS A 364 5.90 -16.53 -7.34
N ALA A 365 5.43 -15.39 -6.86
CA ALA A 365 5.16 -15.15 -5.44
C ALA A 365 3.74 -14.60 -5.23
N GLU A 366 2.98 -15.18 -4.32
CA GLU A 366 1.63 -14.72 -3.99
C GLU A 366 1.62 -13.84 -2.75
N ASN A 367 0.88 -12.72 -2.80
CA ASN A 367 0.78 -11.75 -1.69
C ASN A 367 2.16 -11.29 -1.17
N SER A 368 3.09 -11.06 -2.08
CA SER A 368 4.44 -10.63 -1.74
C SER A 368 4.45 -9.20 -1.21
N ILE A 369 5.33 -8.92 -0.25
CA ILE A 369 5.77 -7.54 0.00
C ILE A 369 6.61 -7.05 -1.18
N SER A 370 6.68 -5.74 -1.39
CA SER A 370 7.64 -5.17 -2.35
C SER A 370 9.06 -5.65 -1.99
N PRO A 371 9.85 -6.15 -2.96
CA PRO A 371 11.17 -6.70 -2.65
C PRO A 371 12.09 -5.67 -2.01
N VAL A 372 12.77 -6.09 -0.94
CA VAL A 372 13.74 -5.24 -0.23
C VAL A 372 15.14 -5.65 -0.65
N VAL A 373 15.90 -4.70 -1.22
CA VAL A 373 17.22 -4.94 -1.80
C VAL A 373 18.31 -4.86 -0.72
N SER A 374 19.28 -5.78 -0.73
CA SER A 374 20.43 -5.74 0.18
C SER A 374 21.32 -4.51 -0.05
N PRO A 375 22.13 -4.07 0.93
CA PRO A 375 23.01 -2.91 0.75
C PRO A 375 23.99 -3.04 -0.42
N ASP A 376 24.52 -4.24 -0.66
CA ASP A 376 25.36 -4.55 -1.84
C ASP A 376 24.56 -4.78 -3.14
N ARG A 377 23.22 -4.72 -3.07
CA ARG A 377 22.25 -4.97 -4.14
C ARG A 377 22.35 -6.33 -4.84
N LYS A 378 23.05 -7.29 -4.25
CA LYS A 378 23.20 -8.65 -4.82
C LYS A 378 22.05 -9.57 -4.45
N LYS A 379 21.20 -9.17 -3.50
CA LYS A 379 20.12 -9.99 -2.96
C LYS A 379 18.84 -9.18 -2.85
N ILE A 380 17.72 -9.88 -2.98
CA ILE A 380 16.40 -9.36 -2.68
C ILE A 380 15.74 -10.24 -1.62
N ALA A 381 15.10 -9.60 -0.65
CA ALA A 381 14.21 -10.25 0.29
C ALA A 381 12.76 -10.05 -0.15
N TYR A 382 11.97 -11.11 -0.15
CA TYR A 382 10.58 -11.09 -0.59
C TYR A 382 9.75 -12.09 0.22
N THR A 383 8.42 -12.05 0.06
CA THR A 383 7.52 -13.03 0.67
C THR A 383 6.73 -13.79 -0.37
N ASP A 384 6.38 -15.04 -0.10
CA ASP A 384 5.45 -15.81 -0.92
C ASP A 384 4.52 -16.61 -0.01
N SER A 385 3.22 -16.38 -0.15
CA SER A 385 2.19 -17.06 0.63
C SER A 385 2.43 -16.93 2.15
N GLY A 386 2.94 -15.76 2.56
CA GLY A 386 3.31 -15.43 3.94
C GLY A 386 4.72 -15.88 4.35
N LYS A 387 5.38 -16.78 3.63
CA LYS A 387 6.74 -17.22 3.95
C LYS A 387 7.77 -16.19 3.49
N PHE A 388 8.90 -16.12 4.17
CA PHE A 388 9.99 -15.20 3.83
C PHE A 388 11.10 -15.90 3.06
N PHE A 389 11.65 -15.21 2.06
CA PHE A 389 12.73 -15.70 1.22
C PHE A 389 13.80 -14.63 1.00
N VAL A 390 15.04 -15.08 0.87
CA VAL A 390 16.13 -14.27 0.32
C VAL A 390 16.62 -14.93 -0.95
N TYR A 391 16.58 -14.18 -2.04
CA TYR A 391 17.03 -14.59 -3.36
C TYR A 391 18.36 -13.91 -3.70
N ASP A 392 19.35 -14.70 -4.11
CA ASP A 392 20.61 -14.19 -4.65
C ASP A 392 20.48 -14.00 -6.17
N ILE A 393 20.65 -12.76 -6.63
CA ILE A 393 20.40 -12.36 -8.03
C ILE A 393 21.40 -13.01 -8.97
N SER A 394 22.69 -13.03 -8.58
CA SER A 394 23.75 -13.61 -9.41
C SER A 394 23.65 -15.13 -9.49
N ALA A 395 23.44 -15.78 -8.34
CA ALA A 395 23.32 -17.24 -8.29
C ALA A 395 21.94 -17.74 -8.75
N GLN A 396 20.99 -16.83 -8.95
CA GLN A 396 19.61 -17.10 -9.34
C GLN A 396 18.90 -18.16 -8.49
N LYS A 397 19.09 -18.10 -7.17
CA LYS A 397 18.52 -19.08 -6.24
C LYS A 397 18.13 -18.47 -4.91
N ASN A 398 17.15 -19.10 -4.26
CA ASN A 398 16.85 -18.84 -2.85
C ASN A 398 17.98 -19.38 -1.95
N ILE A 399 18.49 -18.53 -1.06
CA ILE A 399 19.55 -18.85 -0.10
C ILE A 399 19.06 -18.89 1.35
N LEU A 400 17.86 -18.37 1.61
CA LEU A 400 17.17 -18.43 2.90
C LEU A 400 15.68 -18.61 2.65
N SER A 401 15.04 -19.45 3.46
CA SER A 401 13.57 -19.52 3.55
C SER A 401 13.17 -19.69 5.00
N LYS A 402 12.12 -19.00 5.44
CA LYS A 402 11.57 -19.09 6.80
C LYS A 402 10.04 -19.26 6.74
N PRO A 403 9.49 -20.38 7.26
CA PRO A 403 8.09 -20.74 7.06
C PRO A 403 7.15 -20.32 8.20
N GLU A 404 7.67 -19.72 9.28
CA GLU A 404 6.97 -19.74 10.56
C GLU A 404 5.73 -18.86 10.56
N GLU A 405 5.80 -17.59 10.16
CA GLU A 405 4.68 -16.65 10.22
C GLU A 405 4.62 -15.74 8.99
N LYS A 406 3.47 -15.10 8.76
CA LYS A 406 3.31 -14.13 7.67
C LYS A 406 4.14 -12.88 7.94
N ILE A 407 5.10 -12.60 7.06
CA ILE A 407 5.96 -11.41 7.15
C ILE A 407 5.30 -10.18 6.55
N VAL A 408 5.40 -9.06 7.27
CA VAL A 408 4.79 -7.77 6.97
C VAL A 408 5.82 -6.74 6.53
N SER A 409 7.00 -6.76 7.13
CA SER A 409 8.10 -5.85 6.78
C SER A 409 9.46 -6.49 7.04
N ALA A 410 10.50 -5.96 6.39
CA ALA A 410 11.86 -6.43 6.55
C ALA A 410 12.87 -5.28 6.39
N ALA A 411 14.00 -5.34 7.10
CA ALA A 411 15.07 -4.36 7.03
C ALA A 411 16.45 -5.03 7.10
N TRP A 412 17.30 -4.77 6.11
CA TRP A 412 18.62 -5.41 5.97
C TRP A 412 19.64 -4.92 7.00
N ASN A 413 20.19 -5.83 7.80
CA ASN A 413 21.28 -5.53 8.72
C ASN A 413 22.62 -5.98 8.10
N GLY A 414 23.16 -5.13 7.24
CA GLY A 414 24.30 -5.47 6.39
C GLY A 414 23.94 -6.53 5.34
N ASN A 415 24.94 -7.27 4.85
CA ASN A 415 24.77 -8.21 3.73
C ASN A 415 24.47 -9.66 4.14
N PHE A 416 24.45 -9.98 5.45
CA PHE A 416 24.39 -11.36 5.97
C PHE A 416 23.31 -11.59 7.01
N SER A 417 22.55 -10.56 7.37
CA SER A 417 21.45 -10.66 8.31
C SER A 417 20.34 -9.66 7.99
N ILE A 418 19.14 -9.96 8.43
CA ILE A 418 17.93 -9.19 8.14
C ILE A 418 16.99 -9.23 9.34
N TYR A 419 16.43 -8.08 9.69
CA TYR A 419 15.30 -8.01 10.59
C TYR A 419 14.04 -8.35 9.81
N ILE A 420 13.26 -9.30 10.31
CA ILE A 420 11.95 -9.66 9.76
C ILE A 420 10.88 -9.36 10.81
N GLY A 421 9.84 -8.66 10.38
CA GLY A 421 8.67 -8.33 11.19
C GLY A 421 7.47 -9.11 10.69
N GLY A 422 7.02 -10.09 11.47
CA GLY A 422 5.84 -10.89 11.18
C GLY A 422 4.62 -10.51 11.99
N GLU A 423 3.53 -11.25 11.78
CA GLU A 423 2.25 -11.05 12.45
C GLU A 423 2.30 -11.27 13.98
N GLU A 424 3.19 -12.13 14.50
CA GLU A 424 3.41 -12.40 15.92
C GLU A 424 4.75 -11.86 16.43
N THR A 425 5.84 -11.93 15.66
CA THR A 425 7.18 -11.63 16.18
C THR A 425 8.02 -10.70 15.32
N VAL A 426 8.97 -10.01 15.96
CA VAL A 426 10.08 -9.35 15.27
C VAL A 426 11.37 -10.07 15.63
N LYS A 427 12.07 -10.55 14.61
CA LYS A 427 13.29 -11.37 14.74
C LYS A 427 14.44 -10.79 13.92
N LEU A 428 15.66 -11.01 14.40
CA LEU A 428 16.87 -10.93 13.58
C LEU A 428 17.21 -12.32 13.07
N VAL A 429 17.39 -12.46 11.76
CA VAL A 429 17.75 -13.72 11.11
C VAL A 429 19.07 -13.55 10.37
N ASN A 430 19.98 -14.50 10.55
CA ASN A 430 21.22 -14.55 9.78
C ASN A 430 21.17 -15.66 8.71
N PHE A 431 22.10 -15.60 7.75
CA PHE A 431 22.15 -16.58 6.65
C PHE A 431 22.68 -17.96 7.05
N ARG A 432 23.17 -18.14 8.28
CA ARG A 432 23.45 -19.46 8.84
C ARG A 432 22.17 -20.15 9.33
N GLY A 433 21.07 -19.39 9.41
CA GLY A 433 19.77 -19.86 9.85
C GLY A 433 19.46 -19.52 11.30
N ASP A 434 20.40 -18.91 12.05
CA ASP A 434 20.17 -18.54 13.44
C ASP A 434 19.13 -17.42 13.52
N GLU A 435 18.28 -17.52 14.53
CA GLU A 435 17.22 -16.55 14.80
C GLU A 435 17.34 -16.00 16.22
N LYS A 436 17.00 -14.72 16.36
CA LYS A 436 16.92 -14.07 17.65
C LYS A 436 15.63 -13.25 17.72
N LEU A 437 14.74 -13.66 18.62
CA LEU A 437 13.57 -12.87 19.00
C LEU A 437 14.01 -11.53 19.62
N LEU A 438 13.41 -10.45 19.18
CA LEU A 438 13.60 -9.11 19.76
C LEU A 438 12.41 -8.75 20.66
N PHE A 439 11.21 -8.81 20.09
CA PHE A 439 9.95 -8.51 20.77
C PHE A 439 8.77 -9.08 19.97
N LEU A 440 7.57 -9.02 20.55
CA LEU A 440 6.34 -9.45 19.89
C LEU A 440 5.70 -8.31 19.10
N SER A 441 5.29 -8.61 17.86
CA SER A 441 4.55 -7.72 16.97
C SER A 441 3.11 -7.55 17.45
N SER A 442 2.44 -8.65 17.78
CA SER A 442 1.01 -8.72 18.11
C SER A 442 0.78 -9.61 19.33
N ALA A 443 -0.40 -9.48 19.93
CA ALA A 443 -0.87 -10.33 21.00
C ALA A 443 -1.27 -11.71 20.45
N CYS A 444 -0.56 -12.75 20.91
CA CYS A 444 -0.92 -14.14 20.69
C CYS A 444 -1.95 -14.58 21.76
N GLN A 445 -1.64 -15.59 22.57
CA GLN A 445 -2.43 -15.98 23.75
C GLN A 445 -1.76 -15.51 25.04
N PRO A 446 -2.02 -14.27 25.49
CA PRO A 446 -1.45 -13.74 26.72
C PRO A 446 -2.11 -14.35 27.97
N TYR A 447 -1.33 -14.49 29.04
CA TYR A 447 -1.77 -14.90 30.36
C TYR A 447 -0.74 -14.55 31.45
N TRP A 448 -1.19 -14.53 32.70
CA TRP A 448 -0.34 -14.44 33.89
C TRP A 448 0.10 -15.83 34.35
N SER A 449 1.40 -15.99 34.63
CA SER A 449 1.93 -17.15 35.35
C SER A 449 3.02 -16.70 36.32
N ASN A 450 2.90 -17.09 37.59
CA ASN A 450 3.92 -16.84 38.63
C ASN A 450 4.39 -15.37 38.69
N GLY A 451 3.46 -14.41 38.58
CA GLY A 451 3.75 -12.97 38.60
C GLY A 451 4.38 -12.42 37.32
N LYS A 452 4.53 -13.23 36.27
CA LYS A 452 5.06 -12.84 34.96
C LYS A 452 3.96 -12.82 33.91
N ILE A 453 4.16 -11.99 32.90
CA ILE A 453 3.31 -11.96 31.70
C ILE A 453 3.92 -12.91 30.67
N LEU A 454 3.15 -13.90 30.25
CA LEU A 454 3.52 -14.86 29.23
C LEU A 454 2.59 -14.71 28.02
N CYS A 455 3.09 -15.09 26.85
CA CYS A 455 2.31 -15.20 25.61
C CYS A 455 2.63 -16.52 24.94
N LYS A 456 1.61 -17.33 24.65
CA LYS A 456 1.78 -18.54 23.84
C LYS A 456 1.48 -18.23 22.38
N SER A 457 2.43 -18.51 21.49
CA SER A 457 2.27 -18.35 20.04
C SER A 457 1.14 -19.23 19.52
N GLU A 458 0.29 -18.67 18.66
CA GLU A 458 -0.73 -19.44 17.95
C GLU A 458 -0.12 -20.22 16.77
N ILE A 459 1.05 -19.77 16.30
CA ILE A 459 1.72 -20.26 15.10
C ILE A 459 2.81 -21.29 15.44
N SER A 460 3.91 -20.88 16.10
CA SER A 460 5.06 -21.75 16.43
C SER A 460 4.83 -22.64 17.66
N LYS A 461 3.79 -22.34 18.45
CA LYS A 461 3.50 -22.96 19.76
C LYS A 461 4.56 -22.69 20.84
N GLU A 462 5.55 -21.85 20.54
CA GLU A 462 6.49 -21.34 21.53
C GLU A 462 5.77 -20.51 22.60
N THR A 463 6.41 -20.39 23.77
CA THR A 463 5.95 -19.49 24.82
C THR A 463 6.99 -18.40 25.02
N PHE A 464 6.52 -17.18 25.13
CA PHE A 464 7.32 -15.98 25.34
C PHE A 464 7.05 -15.43 26.73
N VAL A 465 8.08 -14.86 27.35
CA VAL A 465 7.95 -14.13 28.61
C VAL A 465 8.40 -12.68 28.43
N TYR A 466 7.63 -11.76 29.01
CA TYR A 466 7.93 -10.33 28.95
C TYR A 466 9.08 -9.94 29.87
N GLU A 467 10.01 -9.14 29.35
CA GLU A 467 11.15 -8.56 30.08
C GLU A 467 10.91 -7.05 30.30
N ALA A 468 10.35 -6.70 31.47
CA ALA A 468 9.90 -5.34 31.76
C ALA A 468 11.02 -4.30 31.82
N ASP A 469 12.26 -4.69 32.13
CA ASP A 469 13.44 -3.82 32.16
C ASP A 469 13.88 -3.36 30.75
N LYS A 470 13.61 -4.18 29.74
CA LYS A 470 13.99 -3.94 28.34
C LYS A 470 12.81 -3.59 27.43
N ASN A 471 11.58 -3.82 27.89
CA ASN A 471 10.36 -3.83 27.09
C ASN A 471 10.47 -4.80 25.89
N THR A 472 11.10 -5.96 26.11
CA THR A 472 11.31 -7.01 25.10
C THR A 472 10.65 -8.31 25.52
N TRP A 473 10.75 -9.31 24.65
CA TRP A 473 10.28 -10.66 24.92
C TRP A 473 11.39 -11.65 24.64
N ARG A 474 11.40 -12.76 25.39
CA ARG A 474 12.29 -13.88 25.11
C ARG A 474 11.52 -15.19 25.09
N THR A 475 11.96 -16.11 24.23
CA THR A 475 11.44 -17.47 24.17
C THR A 475 11.82 -18.24 25.43
N ILE A 476 10.90 -19.06 25.94
CA ILE A 476 11.14 -20.02 27.01
C ILE A 476 10.76 -21.42 26.56
N LEU A 477 11.48 -22.42 27.08
CA LEU A 477 11.13 -23.82 26.87
C LEU A 477 9.79 -24.11 27.57
N PRO A 478 8.89 -24.91 26.95
CA PRO A 478 7.64 -25.28 27.59
C PRO A 478 7.94 -26.03 28.89
N SER A 479 7.51 -25.47 30.02
CA SER A 479 7.51 -26.21 31.28
C SER A 479 6.34 -27.20 31.25
N SER A 480 6.57 -28.47 31.57
CA SER A 480 5.58 -29.55 31.47
C SER A 480 4.40 -29.43 32.45
N THR A 481 4.26 -28.31 33.18
CA THR A 481 3.32 -28.15 34.31
C THR A 481 2.61 -26.79 34.36
N GLU A 482 2.85 -25.86 33.44
CA GLU A 482 2.10 -24.60 33.43
C GLU A 482 0.72 -24.78 32.78
N ASN A 483 -0.30 -24.92 33.64
CA ASN A 483 -1.69 -24.90 33.23
C ASN A 483 -2.04 -23.51 32.70
N PHE A 484 -2.31 -23.42 31.39
CA PHE A 484 -2.89 -22.23 30.79
C PHE A 484 -4.31 -22.02 31.35
N SER A 485 -4.51 -20.98 32.15
CA SER A 485 -5.83 -20.55 32.61
C SER A 485 -5.89 -19.04 32.74
N ARG A 486 -6.84 -18.41 32.04
CA ARG A 486 -7.13 -16.98 32.24
C ARG A 486 -8.12 -16.82 33.38
N LEU A 487 -7.89 -15.83 34.22
CA LEU A 487 -8.74 -15.46 35.33
C LEU A 487 -9.43 -14.15 35.02
N GLU A 488 -10.75 -14.21 34.85
CA GLU A 488 -11.59 -13.01 34.70
C GLU A 488 -12.04 -12.44 36.05
N LYS A 489 -11.53 -12.98 37.15
CA LYS A 489 -11.92 -12.61 38.51
C LYS A 489 -10.81 -12.89 39.50
N ASN A 490 -10.61 -11.97 40.43
CA ASN A 490 -9.85 -12.19 41.66
C ASN A 490 -10.75 -11.94 42.90
N GLY A 491 -10.15 -11.80 44.09
CA GLY A 491 -10.91 -11.55 45.32
C GLY A 491 -11.62 -10.19 45.37
N ARG A 492 -11.17 -9.21 44.59
CA ARG A 492 -11.63 -7.80 44.62
C ARG A 492 -12.40 -7.39 43.38
N TYR A 493 -12.05 -7.92 42.21
CA TYR A 493 -12.58 -7.47 40.93
C TYR A 493 -13.00 -8.65 40.04
N ARG A 494 -14.01 -8.40 39.21
CA ARG A 494 -14.34 -9.21 38.02
C ARG A 494 -14.21 -8.33 36.79
N VAL A 495 -13.57 -8.85 35.75
CA VAL A 495 -13.47 -8.23 34.42
C VAL A 495 -14.32 -8.99 33.42
N PHE A 496 -14.93 -8.30 32.46
CA PHE A 496 -15.73 -8.93 31.40
C PHE A 496 -15.89 -7.98 30.21
N LEU A 497 -16.21 -8.54 29.05
CA LEU A 497 -16.57 -7.77 27.86
C LEU A 497 -18.07 -7.43 27.89
N GLY A 498 -18.41 -6.22 27.49
CA GLY A 498 -19.79 -5.78 27.28
C GLY A 498 -19.93 -4.92 26.03
N SER A 499 -21.14 -4.47 25.71
CA SER A 499 -21.39 -3.59 24.56
C SER A 499 -20.78 -2.21 24.77
N SER A 500 -20.26 -1.64 23.69
CA SER A 500 -19.93 -0.21 23.58
C SER A 500 -21.12 0.56 23.01
N VAL A 501 -21.31 1.81 23.44
CA VAL A 501 -22.24 2.75 22.80
C VAL A 501 -21.55 3.66 21.78
N ASN A 502 -20.23 3.56 21.68
CA ASN A 502 -19.39 4.21 20.69
C ASN A 502 -19.24 3.29 19.46
N SER A 503 -19.67 3.78 18.30
CA SER A 503 -19.66 3.07 17.00
C SER A 503 -18.28 2.63 16.52
N LYS A 504 -17.20 3.25 17.03
CA LYS A 504 -15.81 2.89 16.71
C LYS A 504 -15.29 1.67 17.47
N PHE A 505 -16.06 1.15 18.43
CA PHE A 505 -15.67 0.00 19.25
C PHE A 505 -16.72 -1.09 19.14
N SER A 506 -16.30 -2.33 18.91
CA SER A 506 -17.23 -3.46 18.85
C SER A 506 -17.68 -3.89 20.26
N ASN A 507 -16.86 -3.61 21.28
CA ASN A 507 -17.13 -3.94 22.67
C ASN A 507 -16.39 -2.99 23.64
N SER A 508 -16.58 -3.20 24.93
CA SER A 508 -15.90 -2.51 26.03
C SER A 508 -15.43 -3.49 27.09
N ILE A 509 -14.35 -3.17 27.80
CA ILE A 509 -13.88 -3.91 28.96
C ILE A 509 -14.46 -3.27 30.22
N TYR A 510 -15.29 -4.00 30.96
CA TYR A 510 -15.85 -3.56 32.22
C TYR A 510 -15.14 -4.21 33.41
N VAL A 511 -14.91 -3.43 34.45
CA VAL A 511 -14.42 -3.87 35.75
C VAL A 511 -15.54 -3.71 36.77
N ARG A 512 -15.84 -4.76 37.53
CA ARG A 512 -16.80 -4.74 38.64
C ARG A 512 -16.10 -5.02 39.95
N SER A 513 -16.25 -4.13 40.93
CA SER A 513 -15.83 -4.40 42.31
C SER A 513 -16.72 -5.47 42.96
N LEU A 514 -16.08 -6.44 43.62
CA LEU A 514 -16.68 -7.56 44.34
C LEU A 514 -16.63 -7.38 45.86
N SER A 515 -15.80 -6.45 46.35
CA SER A 515 -15.65 -6.12 47.76
C SER A 515 -16.00 -4.66 48.00
N GLY A 516 -16.75 -4.35 49.06
CA GLY A 516 -17.21 -2.98 49.34
C GLY A 516 -18.42 -2.57 48.50
N LYS A 517 -18.52 -1.28 48.15
CA LYS A 517 -19.63 -0.77 47.33
C LYS A 517 -19.48 -1.28 45.89
N THR A 518 -20.45 -2.08 45.43
CA THR A 518 -20.47 -2.57 44.04
C THR A 518 -20.55 -1.40 43.08
N LYS A 519 -19.51 -1.27 42.25
CA LYS A 519 -19.43 -0.31 41.16
C LYS A 519 -18.91 -1.02 39.93
N THR A 520 -19.39 -0.60 38.76
CA THR A 520 -18.88 -1.04 37.46
C THR A 520 -18.41 0.18 36.68
N TYR A 521 -17.23 0.07 36.06
CA TYR A 521 -16.65 1.12 35.23
C TYR A 521 -15.93 0.50 34.02
N SER A 522 -15.90 1.20 32.89
CA SER A 522 -15.08 0.79 31.73
C SER A 522 -13.60 1.08 31.93
N VAL A 523 -12.74 0.18 31.43
CA VAL A 523 -11.28 0.40 31.38
C VAL A 523 -10.95 1.56 30.43
N TYR A 524 -11.70 1.69 29.33
CA TYR A 524 -11.53 2.73 28.32
C TYR A 524 -12.81 3.57 28.22
N LYS A 525 -12.79 4.78 28.78
CA LYS A 525 -13.98 5.61 28.98
C LYS A 525 -14.66 6.03 27.68
N GLU A 526 -13.91 6.10 26.59
CA GLU A 526 -14.40 6.46 25.26
C GLU A 526 -15.48 5.49 24.75
N THR A 527 -15.45 4.22 25.21
CA THR A 527 -16.48 3.22 24.88
C THR A 527 -17.87 3.53 25.47
N GLU A 528 -17.92 4.36 26.52
CA GLU A 528 -19.16 4.82 27.15
C GLU A 528 -19.66 6.14 26.55
N LYS A 529 -18.87 6.79 25.68
CA LYS A 529 -19.27 8.03 24.99
C LYS A 529 -20.00 7.66 23.71
N TYR A 530 -21.27 8.06 23.60
CA TYR A 530 -22.04 7.84 22.37
C TYR A 530 -21.36 8.52 21.17
N SER A 531 -21.33 7.82 20.03
CA SER A 531 -20.96 8.37 18.74
C SER A 531 -21.93 7.89 17.67
N GLU A 532 -22.21 8.75 16.70
CA GLU A 532 -23.03 8.38 15.54
C GLU A 532 -22.34 7.27 14.72
N PRO A 533 -23.11 6.46 13.97
CA PRO A 533 -22.55 5.56 12.97
C PRO A 533 -21.61 6.29 12.01
N LEU A 534 -20.62 5.57 11.48
CA LEU A 534 -19.75 6.14 10.44
C LEU A 534 -20.59 6.48 9.20
N LYS A 535 -20.33 7.66 8.63
CA LYS A 535 -20.91 8.06 7.35
C LYS A 535 -20.39 7.15 6.25
N LYS A 536 -21.18 6.91 5.21
CA LYS A 536 -20.84 6.01 4.12
C LYS A 536 -20.55 6.77 2.83
N ALA A 537 -19.58 6.28 2.07
CA ALA A 537 -19.28 6.70 0.71
C ALA A 537 -19.11 5.47 -0.18
N SER A 538 -19.50 5.55 -1.44
CA SER A 538 -19.27 4.48 -2.41
C SER A 538 -18.38 4.94 -3.55
N LEU A 539 -17.44 4.08 -3.93
CA LEU A 539 -16.59 4.27 -5.10
C LEU A 539 -17.15 3.41 -6.24
N VAL A 540 -17.50 4.07 -7.34
CA VAL A 540 -17.99 3.40 -8.55
C VAL A 540 -17.01 3.57 -9.70
N PHE A 541 -16.85 2.53 -10.50
CA PHE A 541 -15.82 2.47 -11.54
C PHE A 541 -16.43 2.22 -12.91
N ASP A 542 -16.28 3.18 -13.82
CA ASP A 542 -16.92 3.14 -15.13
C ASP A 542 -15.98 2.49 -16.16
N ALA A 543 -16.26 1.23 -16.51
CA ALA A 543 -15.54 0.49 -17.57
C ALA A 543 -16.18 0.75 -18.93
N LEU A 544 -15.81 1.87 -19.56
CA LEU A 544 -16.45 2.42 -20.78
C LEU A 544 -15.87 1.89 -22.10
N LYS A 545 -14.72 2.42 -22.54
CA LYS A 545 -14.15 2.17 -23.89
C LYS A 545 -12.79 1.49 -23.86
N ASN A 546 -11.99 1.78 -22.83
CA ASN A 546 -10.60 1.37 -22.66
C ASN A 546 -10.43 0.78 -21.26
N SER A 547 -9.40 -0.02 -21.08
CA SER A 547 -9.09 -0.74 -19.86
C SER A 547 -7.75 -0.34 -19.22
N GLU A 548 -7.16 0.78 -19.67
CA GLU A 548 -6.05 1.42 -18.95
C GLU A 548 -6.45 1.83 -17.53
N GLY A 549 -5.50 1.76 -16.60
CA GLY A 549 -5.76 2.04 -15.19
C GLY A 549 -6.50 0.93 -14.43
N LEU A 550 -7.11 -0.06 -15.09
CA LEU A 550 -7.84 -1.14 -14.40
C LEU A 550 -6.96 -1.91 -13.39
N ALA A 551 -5.72 -2.23 -13.77
CA ALA A 551 -4.78 -2.89 -12.87
C ALA A 551 -4.48 -2.03 -11.64
N GLU A 552 -4.32 -0.72 -11.82
CA GLU A 552 -4.11 0.27 -10.78
C GLU A 552 -5.27 0.28 -9.78
N VAL A 553 -6.50 0.27 -10.30
CA VAL A 553 -7.72 0.25 -9.50
C VAL A 553 -7.83 -1.05 -8.70
N LEU A 554 -7.78 -2.21 -9.38
CA LEU A 554 -7.92 -3.51 -8.74
C LEU A 554 -6.85 -3.74 -7.68
N TYR A 555 -5.59 -3.38 -7.99
CA TYR A 555 -4.51 -3.42 -7.03
C TYR A 555 -4.84 -2.52 -5.84
N THR A 556 -5.15 -1.25 -6.05
CA THR A 556 -5.41 -0.31 -4.94
C THR A 556 -6.57 -0.75 -4.04
N LEU A 557 -7.69 -1.22 -4.61
CA LEU A 557 -8.82 -1.73 -3.83
C LEU A 557 -8.43 -2.93 -2.95
N ASP A 558 -7.64 -3.86 -3.51
CA ASP A 558 -7.11 -5.00 -2.76
C ASP A 558 -6.12 -4.57 -1.66
N ASP A 559 -5.30 -3.54 -1.88
CA ASP A 559 -4.36 -2.97 -0.87
C ASP A 559 -5.12 -2.49 0.35
N PHE A 560 -6.16 -1.71 0.05
CA PHE A 560 -6.96 -1.08 1.05
C PHE A 560 -7.93 -2.07 1.68
N ARG A 561 -8.13 -3.24 1.06
CA ARG A 561 -9.15 -4.24 1.45
C ARG A 561 -10.54 -3.61 1.46
N VAL A 562 -10.79 -2.70 0.53
CA VAL A 562 -12.07 -2.03 0.30
C VAL A 562 -12.70 -2.57 -0.98
N LYS A 563 -14.03 -2.56 -1.06
CA LYS A 563 -14.77 -2.96 -2.25
C LYS A 563 -15.37 -1.73 -2.92
N GLY A 564 -15.47 -1.79 -4.25
CA GLY A 564 -16.21 -0.82 -5.04
C GLY A 564 -17.17 -1.52 -6.00
N THR A 565 -17.93 -0.73 -6.74
CA THR A 565 -18.89 -1.22 -7.73
C THR A 565 -18.45 -0.84 -9.14
N PHE A 566 -18.23 -1.83 -10.00
CA PHE A 566 -17.81 -1.63 -11.38
C PHE A 566 -19.02 -1.64 -12.30
N PHE A 567 -19.21 -0.58 -13.07
CA PHE A 567 -20.22 -0.52 -14.12
C PHE A 567 -19.59 -0.90 -15.45
N LEU A 568 -20.04 -2.02 -16.02
CA LEU A 568 -19.54 -2.53 -17.29
C LEU A 568 -20.60 -2.40 -18.38
N ASN A 569 -20.20 -1.90 -19.56
CA ASN A 569 -21.05 -1.93 -20.75
C ASN A 569 -20.65 -3.06 -21.70
N GLY A 570 -21.52 -3.32 -22.69
CA GLY A 570 -21.35 -4.42 -23.64
C GLY A 570 -20.15 -4.21 -24.56
N GLU A 571 -19.81 -2.96 -24.90
CA GLU A 571 -18.63 -2.67 -25.71
C GLU A 571 -17.32 -3.06 -25.00
N PHE A 572 -17.18 -2.71 -23.72
CA PHE A 572 -16.04 -3.08 -22.90
C PHE A 572 -15.95 -4.60 -22.74
N ILE A 573 -17.07 -5.27 -22.45
CA ILE A 573 -17.13 -6.72 -22.29
C ILE A 573 -16.67 -7.43 -23.56
N ARG A 574 -17.17 -7.01 -24.73
CA ARG A 574 -16.79 -7.61 -26.03
C ARG A 574 -15.32 -7.34 -26.39
N ARG A 575 -14.79 -6.16 -26.08
CA ARG A 575 -13.38 -5.79 -26.36
C ARG A 575 -12.39 -6.45 -25.40
N TYR A 576 -12.76 -6.59 -24.12
CA TYR A 576 -11.88 -7.05 -23.06
C TYR A 576 -12.51 -8.14 -22.16
N PRO A 577 -12.93 -9.29 -22.72
CA PRO A 577 -13.64 -10.32 -21.95
C PRO A 577 -12.82 -10.87 -20.77
N HIS A 578 -11.50 -11.01 -20.93
CA HIS A 578 -10.61 -11.42 -19.84
C HIS A 578 -10.54 -10.40 -18.70
N LYS A 579 -10.65 -9.10 -19.00
CA LYS A 579 -10.68 -8.03 -17.98
C LYS A 579 -12.04 -7.93 -17.30
N ALA A 580 -13.14 -8.11 -18.04
CA ALA A 580 -14.47 -8.25 -17.45
C ALA A 580 -14.52 -9.43 -16.45
N LYS A 581 -13.93 -10.58 -16.83
CA LYS A 581 -13.78 -11.72 -15.92
C LYS A 581 -12.89 -11.37 -14.73
N GLN A 582 -11.77 -10.68 -14.93
CA GLN A 582 -10.88 -10.25 -13.85
C GLN A 582 -11.62 -9.38 -12.80
N ILE A 583 -12.45 -8.43 -13.24
CA ILE A 583 -13.30 -7.60 -12.38
C ILE A 583 -14.32 -8.48 -11.63
N ALA A 584 -15.03 -9.35 -12.37
CA ALA A 584 -16.08 -10.20 -11.79
C ALA A 584 -15.57 -11.11 -10.67
N PHE A 585 -14.31 -11.54 -10.73
CA PHE A 585 -13.71 -12.45 -9.76
C PHE A 585 -12.79 -11.75 -8.73
N SER A 586 -12.57 -10.44 -8.81
CA SER A 586 -11.81 -9.68 -7.78
C SER A 586 -12.59 -9.47 -6.46
N GLY A 587 -13.84 -9.94 -6.41
CA GLY A 587 -14.74 -9.78 -5.27
C GLY A 587 -15.30 -8.37 -5.11
N ASN A 588 -15.20 -7.53 -6.14
CA ASN A 588 -15.93 -6.27 -6.24
C ASN A 588 -17.36 -6.53 -6.73
N GLU A 589 -18.26 -5.58 -6.48
CA GLU A 589 -19.60 -5.63 -7.06
C GLU A 589 -19.52 -5.27 -8.54
N CYS A 590 -20.26 -5.97 -9.40
CA CYS A 590 -20.41 -5.63 -10.81
C CYS A 590 -21.84 -5.18 -11.06
N ALA A 591 -22.03 -4.11 -11.81
CA ALA A 591 -23.31 -3.51 -12.12
C ALA A 591 -23.38 -3.15 -13.61
N SER A 592 -24.58 -2.84 -14.09
CA SER A 592 -24.82 -2.63 -15.53
C SER A 592 -24.60 -1.18 -15.93
N MET A 593 -23.67 -0.93 -16.86
CA MET A 593 -23.75 0.27 -17.69
C MET A 593 -24.54 -0.08 -18.95
N PHE A 594 -25.34 0.85 -19.47
CA PHE A 594 -26.08 0.59 -20.72
C PHE A 594 -25.16 0.01 -21.82
N PHE A 595 -25.66 -0.92 -22.65
CA PHE A 595 -24.82 -1.78 -23.51
C PHE A 595 -23.92 -1.04 -24.54
N SER A 596 -24.17 0.25 -24.79
CA SER A 596 -23.44 1.10 -25.72
C SER A 596 -22.84 2.31 -25.00
N CYS A 597 -21.74 2.86 -25.52
CA CYS A 597 -21.12 4.08 -25.01
C CYS A 597 -21.81 5.39 -25.47
N ALA A 598 -22.89 5.32 -26.24
CA ALA A 598 -23.54 6.51 -26.81
C ALA A 598 -24.28 7.34 -25.74
N ASP A 599 -24.24 8.66 -25.87
CA ASP A 599 -25.13 9.53 -25.12
C ASP A 599 -26.55 9.39 -25.67
N LEU A 600 -27.42 8.75 -24.87
CA LEU A 600 -28.78 8.38 -25.26
C LEU A 600 -29.73 9.59 -25.34
N LEU A 601 -29.30 10.77 -24.89
CA LEU A 601 -30.06 12.00 -24.96
C LEU A 601 -29.68 12.89 -26.16
N GLU A 602 -28.68 12.49 -26.96
CA GLU A 602 -28.36 13.20 -28.20
C GLU A 602 -29.51 13.09 -29.23
N ASN A 603 -29.68 14.15 -30.03
CA ASN A 603 -30.78 14.29 -30.99
C ASN A 603 -30.87 13.17 -32.05
N ASN A 604 -29.83 12.35 -32.19
CA ASN A 604 -29.76 11.26 -33.16
C ASN A 604 -30.37 9.95 -32.64
N PHE A 605 -30.81 9.92 -31.38
CA PHE A 605 -31.43 8.73 -30.77
C PHE A 605 -32.90 8.99 -30.43
N ILE A 606 -33.76 8.07 -30.86
CA ILE A 606 -35.13 7.97 -30.37
C ILE A 606 -35.16 6.76 -29.44
N ILE A 607 -35.20 7.02 -28.14
CA ILE A 607 -35.26 5.99 -27.11
C ILE A 607 -36.70 5.78 -26.64
N ASP A 608 -37.11 4.54 -26.53
CA ASP A 608 -38.35 4.13 -25.88
C ASP A 608 -38.05 3.17 -24.71
N LYS A 609 -39.10 2.77 -24.00
CA LYS A 609 -39.00 1.85 -22.87
C LYS A 609 -38.36 0.52 -23.28
N ASP A 610 -38.81 -0.07 -24.39
CA ASP A 610 -38.34 -1.39 -24.84
C ASP A 610 -36.86 -1.36 -25.26
N PHE A 611 -36.38 -0.24 -25.78
CA PHE A 611 -34.97 -0.03 -26.08
C PHE A 611 -34.12 -0.07 -24.81
N ILE A 612 -34.53 0.62 -23.75
CA ILE A 612 -33.81 0.62 -22.46
C ILE A 612 -33.81 -0.78 -21.86
N GLN A 613 -34.97 -1.43 -21.78
CA GLN A 613 -35.10 -2.75 -21.16
C GLN A 613 -34.31 -3.83 -21.90
N ARG A 614 -34.40 -3.87 -23.24
CA ARG A 614 -33.61 -4.81 -24.05
C ARG A 614 -32.12 -4.52 -23.99
N GLY A 615 -31.74 -3.24 -23.91
CA GLY A 615 -30.33 -2.86 -23.79
C GLY A 615 -29.72 -3.32 -22.46
N LEU A 616 -30.44 -3.22 -21.36
CA LEU A 616 -30.00 -3.73 -20.06
C LEU A 616 -29.89 -5.25 -20.03
N ALA A 617 -30.93 -5.95 -20.49
CA ALA A 617 -30.92 -7.42 -20.56
C ALA A 617 -29.79 -7.95 -21.45
N ARG A 618 -29.57 -7.33 -22.61
CA ARG A 618 -28.46 -7.68 -23.50
C ARG A 618 -27.10 -7.53 -22.82
N ASN A 619 -26.91 -6.46 -22.06
CA ASN A 619 -25.64 -6.23 -21.37
C ASN A 619 -25.35 -7.32 -20.33
N GLU A 620 -26.38 -7.72 -19.59
CA GLU A 620 -26.31 -8.80 -18.62
C GLU A 620 -26.01 -10.15 -19.27
N ASP A 621 -26.69 -10.49 -20.38
CA ASP A 621 -26.41 -11.70 -21.16
C ASP A 621 -24.96 -11.74 -21.67
N GLU A 622 -24.45 -10.60 -22.16
CA GLU A 622 -23.06 -10.47 -22.60
C GLU A 622 -22.07 -10.64 -21.43
N PHE A 623 -22.36 -10.05 -20.27
CA PHE A 623 -21.55 -10.20 -19.07
C PHE A 623 -21.55 -11.64 -18.54
N PHE A 624 -22.72 -12.28 -18.47
CA PHE A 624 -22.87 -13.67 -18.05
C PHE A 624 -22.12 -14.60 -19.00
N THR A 625 -22.24 -14.39 -20.32
CA THR A 625 -21.51 -15.17 -21.33
C THR A 625 -20.00 -15.04 -21.16
N ALA A 626 -19.50 -13.83 -20.88
CA ALA A 626 -18.06 -13.58 -20.73
C ALA A 626 -17.48 -14.09 -19.40
N THR A 627 -18.26 -14.06 -18.31
CA THR A 627 -17.74 -14.23 -16.95
C THR A 627 -18.32 -15.42 -16.19
N GLY A 628 -19.52 -15.89 -16.54
CA GLY A 628 -20.29 -16.87 -15.78
C GLY A 628 -20.85 -16.33 -14.46
N LYS A 629 -20.88 -15.00 -14.26
CA LYS A 629 -21.46 -14.33 -13.10
C LYS A 629 -22.57 -13.37 -13.53
N GLU A 630 -23.47 -13.07 -12.59
CA GLU A 630 -24.53 -12.10 -12.77
C GLU A 630 -24.09 -10.69 -12.36
N LEU A 631 -24.70 -9.68 -13.00
CA LEU A 631 -24.61 -8.30 -12.55
C LEU A 631 -25.54 -8.07 -11.36
N SER A 632 -25.18 -7.12 -10.50
CA SER A 632 -26.12 -6.53 -9.55
C SER A 632 -27.17 -5.71 -10.32
N LEU A 633 -28.37 -5.63 -9.76
CA LEU A 633 -29.50 -4.89 -10.33
C LEU A 633 -29.37 -3.37 -10.10
N TYR A 634 -28.15 -2.84 -10.25
CA TYR A 634 -27.86 -1.41 -10.31
C TYR A 634 -27.45 -1.04 -11.73
N TRP A 635 -27.83 0.16 -12.16
CA TRP A 635 -27.39 0.64 -13.47
C TRP A 635 -27.27 2.16 -13.56
N HIS A 636 -26.49 2.64 -14.50
CA HIS A 636 -26.57 4.01 -14.97
C HIS A 636 -26.41 4.09 -16.49
N ALA A 637 -26.91 5.19 -17.06
CA ALA A 637 -26.72 5.50 -18.47
C ALA A 637 -25.29 6.02 -18.72
N PRO A 638 -24.76 5.92 -19.95
CA PRO A 638 -23.44 6.46 -20.28
C PRO A 638 -23.34 7.93 -19.86
N PHE A 639 -22.21 8.28 -19.27
CA PHE A 639 -21.95 9.62 -18.73
C PHE A 639 -22.90 10.08 -17.61
N TYR A 640 -23.72 9.18 -17.05
CA TYR A 640 -24.82 9.50 -16.11
C TYR A 640 -25.91 10.38 -16.73
N HIS A 641 -25.93 10.54 -18.06
CA HIS A 641 -26.94 11.32 -18.76
C HIS A 641 -28.23 10.51 -18.92
N SER A 642 -29.28 10.88 -18.19
CA SER A 642 -30.56 10.18 -18.22
C SER A 642 -31.77 11.12 -18.06
N ASN A 643 -32.93 10.62 -18.46
CA ASN A 643 -34.23 11.26 -18.24
C ASN A 643 -35.17 10.34 -17.45
N GLN A 644 -36.35 10.85 -17.08
CA GLN A 644 -37.30 10.09 -16.27
C GLN A 644 -37.83 8.82 -16.98
N LEU A 645 -37.99 8.85 -18.30
CA LEU A 645 -38.41 7.67 -19.08
C LEU A 645 -37.42 6.53 -18.91
N MET A 646 -36.12 6.82 -19.01
CA MET A 646 -35.07 5.83 -18.84
C MET A 646 -35.06 5.22 -17.44
N LYS A 647 -35.13 6.08 -16.42
CA LYS A 647 -35.16 5.67 -15.00
C LYS A 647 -36.36 4.77 -14.70
N ASN A 648 -37.55 5.14 -15.18
CA ASN A 648 -38.76 4.35 -15.01
C ASN A 648 -38.66 3.00 -15.75
N ALA A 649 -38.17 3.01 -17.00
CA ALA A 649 -38.01 1.79 -17.78
C ALA A 649 -37.05 0.78 -17.10
N GLY A 650 -35.93 1.28 -16.54
CA GLY A 650 -35.00 0.48 -15.75
C GLY A 650 -35.62 -0.07 -14.46
N ALA A 651 -36.33 0.77 -13.70
CA ALA A 651 -37.03 0.37 -12.48
C ALA A 651 -38.10 -0.71 -12.74
N GLU A 652 -38.88 -0.56 -13.82
CA GLU A 652 -39.86 -1.57 -14.26
C GLU A 652 -39.21 -2.88 -14.72
N ALA A 653 -37.96 -2.84 -15.17
CA ALA A 653 -37.15 -4.03 -15.47
C ALA A 653 -36.41 -4.58 -14.23
N GLY A 654 -36.58 -3.99 -13.05
CA GLY A 654 -36.00 -4.44 -11.80
C GLY A 654 -34.63 -3.83 -11.44
N TYR A 655 -34.13 -2.86 -12.21
CA TYR A 655 -32.86 -2.20 -11.94
C TYR A 655 -33.04 -0.87 -11.19
N ASN A 656 -32.17 -0.62 -10.21
CA ASN A 656 -32.06 0.66 -9.51
C ASN A 656 -31.11 1.59 -10.28
N TYR A 657 -31.60 2.76 -10.67
CA TYR A 657 -30.75 3.77 -11.33
C TYR A 657 -29.82 4.43 -10.31
N VAL A 658 -28.55 4.59 -10.66
CA VAL A 658 -27.52 5.17 -9.79
C VAL A 658 -27.17 6.57 -10.27
N GLU A 659 -27.31 7.52 -9.35
CA GLU A 659 -26.79 8.87 -9.51
C GLU A 659 -25.40 8.97 -8.89
N ALA A 660 -24.50 9.68 -9.56
CA ALA A 660 -23.15 9.90 -9.08
C ALA A 660 -22.89 11.40 -8.84
N PHE A 661 -21.96 11.68 -7.95
CA PHE A 661 -21.47 13.02 -7.71
C PHE A 661 -20.88 13.59 -9.00
N ASN A 662 -21.46 14.69 -9.50
CA ASN A 662 -21.19 15.20 -10.85
C ASN A 662 -20.55 16.60 -10.88
N LYS A 663 -20.22 17.19 -9.72
CA LYS A 663 -19.59 18.52 -9.64
C LYS A 663 -18.20 18.55 -10.28
N PHE A 664 -17.45 17.47 -10.16
CA PHE A 664 -16.14 17.29 -10.78
C PHE A 664 -16.16 16.04 -11.65
N ASN A 665 -15.59 16.11 -12.85
CA ASN A 665 -15.57 15.01 -13.80
C ASN A 665 -14.12 14.67 -14.18
N ASP A 666 -13.71 13.44 -13.89
CA ASP A 666 -12.34 12.97 -14.09
C ASP A 666 -11.99 12.66 -15.57
N ARG A 667 -12.94 12.87 -16.48
CA ARG A 667 -12.80 12.63 -17.92
C ARG A 667 -12.50 13.87 -18.76
N ILE A 668 -12.66 15.08 -18.22
CA ILE A 668 -12.57 16.33 -18.98
C ILE A 668 -11.18 16.48 -19.64
N THR A 669 -11.08 16.49 -20.96
CA THR A 669 -9.78 16.70 -21.62
C THR A 669 -9.41 18.18 -21.71
N PHE A 670 -8.15 18.51 -22.03
CA PHE A 670 -7.76 19.90 -22.29
C PHE A 670 -8.57 20.50 -23.44
N GLU A 671 -8.85 19.70 -24.47
CA GLU A 671 -9.65 20.08 -25.62
C GLU A 671 -11.12 20.35 -25.23
N GLU A 672 -11.70 19.49 -24.39
CA GLU A 672 -13.07 19.66 -23.91
C GLU A 672 -13.21 20.89 -23.01
N SER A 673 -12.27 21.07 -22.08
CA SER A 673 -12.21 22.25 -21.21
C SER A 673 -12.17 23.54 -22.02
N LYS A 674 -11.32 23.59 -23.06
CA LYS A 674 -11.22 24.73 -23.98
C LYS A 674 -12.48 24.95 -24.81
N LYS A 675 -13.15 23.89 -25.26
CA LYS A 675 -14.32 23.96 -26.15
C LYS A 675 -15.60 24.34 -25.41
N ASN A 676 -15.85 23.72 -24.26
CA ASN A 676 -17.12 23.80 -23.54
C ASN A 676 -17.05 24.72 -22.30
N GLY A 677 -15.86 25.18 -21.91
CA GLY A 677 -15.65 25.98 -20.69
C GLY A 677 -15.68 25.15 -19.41
N ASN A 678 -15.69 23.82 -19.51
CA ASN A 678 -15.64 22.91 -18.36
C ASN A 678 -14.30 23.06 -17.63
N GLU A 679 -14.33 23.05 -16.30
CA GLU A 679 -13.10 23.13 -15.49
C GLU A 679 -12.27 21.84 -15.63
N TYR A 680 -11.00 22.00 -16.03
CA TYR A 680 -10.04 20.90 -16.02
C TYR A 680 -9.36 20.82 -14.64
N LEU A 681 -9.42 19.66 -14.01
CA LEU A 681 -8.69 19.33 -12.79
C LEU A 681 -7.75 18.15 -13.03
N ASP A 682 -6.50 18.27 -12.57
CA ASP A 682 -5.56 17.15 -12.49
C ASP A 682 -5.95 16.19 -11.36
N ALA A 683 -5.36 14.99 -11.35
CA ALA A 683 -5.75 13.94 -10.41
C ALA A 683 -5.58 14.37 -8.94
N SER A 684 -4.54 15.14 -8.62
CA SER A 684 -4.33 15.67 -7.27
C SER A 684 -5.40 16.67 -6.85
N SER A 685 -5.77 17.59 -7.74
CA SER A 685 -6.80 18.58 -7.49
C SER A 685 -8.19 17.95 -7.40
N LEU A 686 -8.46 16.90 -8.16
CA LEU A 686 -9.68 16.10 -8.05
C LEU A 686 -9.80 15.45 -6.67
N VAL A 687 -8.74 14.82 -6.16
CA VAL A 687 -8.74 14.21 -4.82
C VAL A 687 -8.99 15.25 -3.72
N ASP A 688 -8.27 16.37 -3.75
CA ASP A 688 -8.44 17.45 -2.78
C ASP A 688 -9.90 17.98 -2.82
N SER A 689 -10.44 18.23 -4.02
CA SER A 689 -11.80 18.77 -4.21
C SER A 689 -12.89 17.78 -3.81
N LEU A 690 -12.74 16.49 -4.10
CA LEU A 690 -13.69 15.44 -3.70
C LEU A 690 -13.75 15.31 -2.17
N ALA A 691 -12.59 15.29 -1.51
CA ALA A 691 -12.50 15.19 -0.06
C ALA A 691 -13.18 16.37 0.66
N GLU A 692 -13.10 17.57 0.10
CA GLU A 692 -13.76 18.77 0.64
C GLU A 692 -15.30 18.78 0.45
N ASN A 693 -15.84 17.92 -0.42
CA ASN A 693 -17.28 17.90 -0.76
C ASN A 693 -17.97 16.57 -0.38
N LEU A 694 -17.38 15.78 0.52
CA LEU A 694 -17.98 14.53 1.00
C LEU A 694 -19.26 14.80 1.82
N TYR A 695 -20.27 13.96 1.59
CA TYR A 695 -21.50 13.87 2.39
C TYR A 695 -21.92 12.41 2.56
N ASP A 696 -22.75 12.12 3.56
CA ASP A 696 -23.21 10.75 3.83
C ASP A 696 -24.07 10.23 2.67
N GLY A 697 -23.74 9.04 2.15
CA GLY A 697 -24.38 8.47 0.97
C GLY A 697 -23.78 8.92 -0.37
N ILE A 698 -22.63 9.60 -0.39
CA ILE A 698 -22.01 10.04 -1.65
C ILE A 698 -21.55 8.86 -2.51
N VAL A 699 -21.84 8.94 -3.81
CA VAL A 699 -21.33 8.01 -4.84
C VAL A 699 -20.32 8.74 -5.71
N ILE A 700 -19.06 8.33 -5.66
CA ILE A 700 -17.95 8.99 -6.37
C ILE A 700 -17.57 8.14 -7.59
N PRO A 701 -17.76 8.67 -8.81
CA PRO A 701 -17.38 7.96 -10.02
C PRO A 701 -15.89 8.12 -10.33
N VAL A 702 -15.27 7.02 -10.75
CA VAL A 702 -13.89 6.95 -11.23
C VAL A 702 -13.89 6.26 -12.59
N SER A 703 -13.45 6.97 -13.62
CA SER A 703 -13.45 6.48 -14.98
C SER A 703 -12.27 5.53 -15.22
N ILE A 704 -12.52 4.38 -15.84
CA ILE A 704 -11.47 3.47 -16.29
C ILE A 704 -11.13 3.77 -17.75
N GLY A 705 -9.83 3.82 -18.05
CA GLY A 705 -9.31 4.00 -19.38
C GLY A 705 -9.05 5.45 -19.75
N ASN A 706 -8.21 5.62 -20.77
CA ASN A 706 -7.92 6.93 -21.34
C ASN A 706 -9.10 7.46 -22.17
N MET A 707 -9.30 8.78 -22.14
CA MET A 707 -10.32 9.47 -22.92
C MET A 707 -9.80 9.85 -24.31
N ASP A 708 -10.73 10.11 -25.24
CA ASP A 708 -10.40 10.67 -26.55
C ASP A 708 -9.98 12.14 -26.38
N GLY A 709 -8.67 12.42 -26.46
CA GLY A 709 -8.07 13.75 -26.25
C GLY A 709 -6.89 13.70 -25.29
N THR A 710 -6.46 14.86 -24.80
CA THR A 710 -5.25 14.99 -23.98
C THR A 710 -5.61 15.27 -22.52
N ARG A 711 -5.07 14.45 -21.61
CA ARG A 711 -5.03 14.71 -20.17
C ARG A 711 -3.61 14.46 -19.65
N ARG A 712 -3.21 15.20 -18.62
CA ARG A 712 -1.93 15.01 -17.94
C ARG A 712 -1.88 13.71 -17.15
N ASP A 713 -2.93 13.46 -16.37
CA ASP A 713 -3.10 12.33 -15.48
C ASP A 713 -4.60 12.00 -15.30
N TYR A 714 -4.86 10.87 -14.64
CA TYR A 714 -6.20 10.35 -14.40
C TYR A 714 -6.42 10.06 -12.91
N LEU A 715 -7.66 10.18 -12.44
CA LEU A 715 -8.01 10.03 -11.02
C LEU A 715 -7.61 8.64 -10.46
N TYR A 716 -7.73 7.58 -11.26
CA TYR A 716 -7.34 6.24 -10.84
C TYR A 716 -5.86 6.12 -10.45
N GLU A 717 -4.97 7.00 -10.96
CA GLU A 717 -3.54 7.01 -10.63
C GLU A 717 -3.28 7.49 -9.18
N LYS A 718 -4.25 8.17 -8.58
CA LYS A 718 -4.22 8.68 -7.19
C LYS A 718 -5.33 8.07 -6.33
N LEU A 719 -5.85 6.91 -6.70
CA LEU A 719 -6.95 6.25 -5.99
C LEU A 719 -6.61 5.92 -4.54
N ASP A 720 -5.34 5.62 -4.24
CA ASP A 720 -4.85 5.38 -2.87
C ASP A 720 -4.99 6.63 -1.99
N LEU A 721 -4.70 7.81 -2.54
CA LEU A 721 -4.90 9.09 -1.88
C LEU A 721 -6.38 9.43 -1.75
N LEU A 722 -7.21 9.14 -2.76
CA LEU A 722 -8.67 9.32 -2.66
C LEU A 722 -9.26 8.49 -1.53
N ILE A 723 -8.98 7.18 -1.52
CA ILE A 723 -9.45 6.26 -0.48
C ILE A 723 -8.97 6.74 0.90
N SER A 724 -7.68 7.06 1.03
CA SER A 724 -7.14 7.54 2.31
C SER A 724 -7.83 8.83 2.76
N SER A 725 -8.12 9.76 1.85
CA SER A 725 -8.79 11.03 2.17
C SER A 725 -10.22 10.83 2.64
N ILE A 726 -10.97 9.89 2.04
CA ILE A 726 -12.32 9.53 2.47
C ILE A 726 -12.28 8.96 3.90
N LEU A 727 -11.37 8.02 4.16
CA LEU A 727 -11.21 7.38 5.47
C LEU A 727 -10.73 8.37 6.55
N GLU A 728 -9.80 9.28 6.23
CA GLU A 728 -9.34 10.35 7.12
C GLU A 728 -10.46 11.32 7.51
N ASN A 729 -11.43 11.53 6.62
CA ASN A 729 -12.64 12.34 6.89
C ASN A 729 -13.71 11.58 7.71
N GLY A 730 -13.41 10.36 8.17
CA GLY A 730 -14.30 9.57 9.03
C GLY A 730 -15.43 8.86 8.29
N TYR A 731 -15.28 8.66 6.98
CA TYR A 731 -16.21 7.88 6.17
C TYR A 731 -15.78 6.41 6.07
N GLU A 732 -16.76 5.54 5.96
CA GLU A 732 -16.59 4.16 5.53
C GLU A 732 -16.81 4.05 4.03
N ILE A 733 -15.98 3.26 3.34
CA ILE A 733 -16.16 2.98 1.91
C ILE A 733 -16.91 1.65 1.77
N VAL A 734 -18.06 1.71 1.10
CA VAL A 734 -18.99 0.59 0.96
C VAL A 734 -19.40 0.36 -0.50
N SER A 735 -19.87 -0.85 -0.80
CA SER A 735 -20.54 -1.15 -2.07
C SER A 735 -21.87 -0.39 -2.18
N LEU A 736 -22.44 -0.26 -3.38
CA LEU A 736 -23.77 0.35 -3.55
C LEU A 736 -24.85 -0.41 -2.79
N LYS A 737 -24.75 -1.74 -2.75
CA LYS A 737 -25.64 -2.59 -1.96
C LYS A 737 -25.64 -2.27 -0.47
N ASP A 738 -24.51 -1.87 0.09
CA ASP A 738 -24.36 -1.58 1.53
C ASP A 738 -24.53 -0.09 1.85
N LEU A 739 -24.64 0.76 0.82
CA LEU A 739 -24.87 2.20 0.95
C LEU A 739 -26.33 2.53 1.35
N HIS A 740 -27.28 1.74 0.85
CA HIS A 740 -28.73 1.97 0.96
C HIS A 740 -29.46 0.98 1.88
#